data_AF-A0A423VSA6-F1
#
_entry.id   AF-A0A423VSA6-F1
#
_cell.length_a   1.000
_cell.length_b   1.000
_cell.length_c   1.000
_cell.angle_alpha   90.00
_cell.angle_beta   90.00
_cell.angle_gamma   90.00
#
_symmetry.space_group_name_H-M   'P 1'
#
loop_
_entity.id
_entity.type
_entity.pdbx_description
1 polymer ?
#
loop_
_entity_poly.entity_id
_entity_poly.type
_entity_poly.pdbx_seq_one_letter_code
_entity_poly.pdbx_strand_id
1 'polypeptide(L)'
;MITTTQQGQGDQYLLGVGKADITGPVVEVNLMGYADPKQLGTGLRQRLYSRAFIVGDIANPADRFVYLVLDTQSGDTAVRYGILSGLKELGPDYSVYSKHNLAVTGTHSHSGPAGWLNYLLPQITSKGFDHQGYQAIIDGAVLSIVRAHESLQPGYLSVGSTKVHGANINRSLFAYLANPEEERAKYNVSAEDDGSVEKDLTLVKFQRASDGKNIGVLTWFPTHGTSMYGNNTIITGDNKGVAAYLFEKSASKEASAAEGFVAGFSQADVGDTSPNVLGAWCEDGSGQMCSFKNSTCPSDGRSQKCHARGPAFRMNDNGTSSCFEIGRRQFASAKALYDELNASPSPVKGSWVKSFHTFHDMTKFTFLLPNGSLASTCPAALGYGFAAGTSDGPGAFDFTQHHGDESNTSPVWRVVSKFLKDPSDEQRACQGTKPILLDVGEVQQPYAWTPNIVDVQVFRVGQLIIVVSPGEASTMAGRRWKEAVRAESIALFQSSNKHVTEPSQHSQPSPVVVLGGPANSYTHYITTEQEYSIQRYEGASTLYGPHTLAAYINVTLSYLPFLDASARGPPPPQPEDAFPPDNTNRSLSFITGVVRDGTPFGKSFGELKQDVRLFYRTGNHITAVFVGANPRNNLRLEGTYAAVERLVIDGGDGGGSGGERWETFRDDRDWSLVFRWSRTSEVLATSEVEITWETDREEDGEVQPGVYRLSLAASILQFIDVGVKVVSGSVEIFSSATGTSSLNDEVGLLAGDITVICDQLRNSLRPKGSYNVLNKYETHLEGLRLRSQVVAQELLDKLAKLNVDGEKGMLKRVKSVGMALKIVLKDKGKIDELQKRLYAIRDELESHVVIDMRNSINIVMVAQSEQYSHLDDLNKKMIEALSEAFESNNTRVDVILQAYERKVSGLHEVMKKLMSQNQKEHEHTRNELQEFKDDLVRQIREREAYFYQQQQKLNLKWQNLGEKERKDLTKMQNERVLDISTKLYALVCYKIHE
;
A
#
# COMPACT_ATOMS: atom_id res chain seq x y z
N MET A 1 -55.11 -8.97 15.99
CA MET A 1 -54.38 -10.23 15.74
C MET A 1 -53.09 -10.16 16.51
N ILE A 2 -52.83 -11.19 17.30
CA ILE A 2 -51.86 -11.23 18.37
C ILE A 2 -50.44 -11.25 17.80
N THR A 3 -49.61 -10.36 18.33
CA THR A 3 -48.15 -10.27 18.20
C THR A 3 -47.48 -11.62 18.45
N THR A 4 -46.99 -12.26 17.40
CA THR A 4 -46.13 -13.44 17.47
C THR A 4 -44.66 -13.00 17.37
N THR A 5 -43.99 -13.03 18.54
CA THR A 5 -42.57 -13.34 18.76
C THR A 5 -41.48 -12.50 18.05
N GLN A 6 -41.22 -11.29 18.58
CA GLN A 6 -39.94 -10.56 18.42
C GLN A 6 -38.81 -11.07 19.34
N GLN A 7 -39.08 -12.06 20.21
CA GLN A 7 -38.21 -12.44 21.34
C GLN A 7 -36.92 -13.21 20.98
N GLY A 8 -36.51 -13.28 19.70
CA GLY A 8 -35.38 -14.10 19.24
C GLY A 8 -34.29 -13.40 18.40
N GLN A 9 -34.46 -12.13 17.99
CA GLN A 9 -33.54 -11.48 17.04
C GLN A 9 -32.44 -10.60 17.68
N GLY A 10 -32.51 -10.31 18.98
CA GLY A 10 -31.56 -9.44 19.67
C GLY A 10 -31.90 -7.96 19.61
N ASP A 11 -30.95 -7.12 20.01
CA ASP A 11 -31.07 -5.66 19.95
C ASP A 11 -30.84 -5.15 18.53
N GLN A 12 -31.46 -4.02 18.19
CA GLN A 12 -31.31 -3.38 16.90
C GLN A 12 -30.20 -2.32 16.91
N TYR A 13 -29.45 -2.25 15.81
CA TYR A 13 -28.39 -1.28 15.56
C TYR A 13 -28.60 -0.62 14.20
N LEU A 14 -28.01 0.56 13.99
CA LEU A 14 -27.90 1.17 12.67
C LEU A 14 -26.69 0.55 11.96
N LEU A 15 -26.94 -0.20 10.89
CA LEU A 15 -25.93 -1.00 10.19
C LEU A 15 -25.76 -0.54 8.75
N GLY A 16 -24.52 -0.45 8.30
CA GLY A 16 -24.15 -0.12 6.93
C GLY A 16 -22.89 -0.86 6.50
N VAL A 17 -22.82 -1.26 5.24
CA VAL A 17 -21.65 -1.96 4.68
C VAL A 17 -21.30 -1.39 3.31
N GLY A 18 -20.02 -1.36 2.97
CA GLY A 18 -19.57 -0.83 1.69
C GLY A 18 -18.25 -1.42 1.26
N LYS A 19 -18.04 -1.50 -0.05
CA LYS A 19 -16.82 -2.03 -0.67
C LYS A 19 -16.43 -1.11 -1.81
N ALA A 20 -15.15 -0.81 -1.97
CA ALA A 20 -14.62 -0.06 -3.11
C ALA A 20 -13.15 -0.43 -3.39
N ASP A 21 -12.74 -0.27 -4.65
CA ASP A 21 -11.42 -0.58 -5.18
C ASP A 21 -10.36 0.40 -4.64
N ILE A 22 -9.24 -0.15 -4.16
CA ILE A 22 -8.06 0.59 -3.68
C ILE A 22 -6.78 0.16 -4.42
N THR A 23 -6.90 -0.52 -5.57
CA THR A 23 -5.76 -1.00 -6.33
C THR A 23 -4.91 0.16 -6.86
N GLY A 24 -3.75 0.35 -6.23
CA GLY A 24 -2.69 1.25 -6.70
C GLY A 24 -1.94 0.71 -7.93
N PRO A 25 -0.77 1.27 -8.24
CA PRO A 25 0.09 0.83 -9.35
C PRO A 25 0.38 -0.68 -9.36
N VAL A 26 -0.04 -1.36 -10.42
CA VAL A 26 0.16 -2.82 -10.56
C VAL A 26 1.50 -3.20 -11.21
N VAL A 27 2.30 -2.22 -11.64
CA VAL A 27 3.62 -2.45 -12.24
C VAL A 27 4.68 -1.48 -11.72
N GLU A 28 5.96 -1.86 -11.82
CA GLU A 28 7.16 -1.01 -11.62
C GLU A 28 7.28 -0.30 -10.25
N VAL A 29 6.32 -0.47 -9.36
CA VAL A 29 6.35 -0.04 -7.94
C VAL A 29 6.65 -1.27 -7.09
N ASN A 30 7.42 -1.08 -6.02
CA ASN A 30 7.76 -2.15 -5.08
C ASN A 30 6.51 -2.71 -4.40
N LEU A 31 6.52 -3.99 -4.03
CA LEU A 31 5.47 -4.57 -3.20
C LEU A 31 5.79 -4.35 -1.72
N MET A 32 4.76 -4.05 -0.92
CA MET A 32 4.94 -3.76 0.50
C MET A 32 5.00 -5.05 1.30
N GLY A 33 5.93 -5.16 2.27
CA GLY A 33 5.97 -6.26 3.24
C GLY A 33 7.33 -6.93 3.36
N TYR A 34 7.78 -7.63 2.31
CA TYR A 34 9.03 -8.40 2.32
C TYR A 34 10.31 -7.56 2.34
N ALA A 35 10.22 -6.24 2.14
CA ALA A 35 11.34 -5.31 2.13
C ALA A 35 12.46 -5.70 1.11
N ASP A 36 12.09 -6.35 -0.01
CA ASP A 36 13.00 -6.60 -1.12
C ASP A 36 12.82 -5.53 -2.21
N PRO A 37 13.81 -4.63 -2.43
CA PRO A 37 13.71 -3.57 -3.45
C PRO A 37 13.63 -4.10 -4.89
N LYS A 38 13.87 -5.40 -5.12
CA LYS A 38 13.73 -6.06 -6.43
C LYS A 38 12.32 -6.61 -6.68
N GLN A 39 11.48 -6.70 -5.65
CA GLN A 39 10.12 -7.17 -5.77
C GLN A 39 9.23 -6.05 -6.34
N LEU A 40 9.29 -5.85 -7.66
CA LEU A 40 8.50 -4.85 -8.37
C LEU A 40 7.24 -5.49 -8.96
N GLY A 41 6.12 -4.76 -8.93
CA GLY A 41 4.89 -5.19 -9.59
C GLY A 41 5.09 -5.48 -11.08
N THR A 42 4.43 -6.51 -11.59
CA THR A 42 4.42 -6.89 -13.01
C THR A 42 3.01 -7.19 -13.54
N GLY A 43 1.97 -6.93 -12.74
CA GLY A 43 0.60 -7.25 -13.13
C GLY A 43 -0.36 -7.42 -11.96
N LEU A 44 -1.54 -7.94 -12.28
CA LEU A 44 -2.68 -8.07 -11.39
C LEU A 44 -3.33 -9.45 -11.55
N ARG A 45 -3.62 -10.11 -10.43
CA ARG A 45 -4.48 -11.31 -10.37
C ARG A 45 -5.79 -11.04 -9.64
N GLN A 46 -5.76 -10.14 -8.67
CA GLN A 46 -6.93 -9.81 -7.87
C GLN A 46 -6.85 -8.34 -7.46
N ARG A 47 -7.92 -7.59 -7.76
CA ARG A 47 -8.14 -6.25 -7.21
C ARG A 47 -8.08 -6.23 -5.68
N LEU A 48 -7.65 -5.10 -5.14
CA LEU A 48 -7.52 -4.83 -3.71
C LEU A 48 -8.71 -3.95 -3.31
N TYR A 49 -9.35 -4.25 -2.17
CA TYR A 49 -10.53 -3.50 -1.76
C TYR A 49 -10.41 -2.93 -0.34
N SER A 50 -11.07 -1.79 -0.15
CA SER A 50 -11.50 -1.32 1.17
C SER A 50 -12.91 -1.82 1.44
N ARG A 51 -13.11 -2.48 2.59
CA ARG A 51 -14.41 -2.96 3.07
C ARG A 51 -14.77 -2.26 4.37
N ALA A 52 -15.84 -1.48 4.35
CA ALA A 52 -16.31 -0.68 5.47
C ALA A 52 -17.50 -1.33 6.17
N PHE A 53 -17.45 -1.35 7.51
CA PHE A 53 -18.52 -1.81 8.38
C PHE A 53 -18.88 -0.70 9.35
N ILE A 54 -20.11 -0.20 9.27
CA ILE A 54 -20.63 0.85 10.13
C ILE A 54 -21.63 0.25 11.11
N VAL A 55 -21.43 0.53 12.39
CA VAL A 55 -22.33 0.15 13.47
C VAL A 55 -22.63 1.40 14.28
N GLY A 56 -23.90 1.72 14.45
CA GLY A 56 -24.38 2.86 15.21
C GLY A 56 -25.52 2.52 16.16
N ASP A 57 -25.64 3.30 17.22
CA ASP A 57 -26.76 3.27 18.15
C ASP A 57 -28.01 3.88 17.49
N ILE A 58 -29.16 3.24 17.66
CA ILE A 58 -30.43 3.73 17.08
C ILE A 58 -30.96 4.96 17.83
N ALA A 59 -30.85 4.97 19.15
CA ALA A 59 -31.32 6.07 19.99
C ALA A 59 -30.39 7.29 19.91
N ASN A 60 -29.08 7.04 19.78
CA ASN A 60 -28.07 8.08 19.63
C ASN A 60 -27.22 7.85 18.36
N PRO A 61 -27.70 8.20 17.16
CA PRO A 61 -26.98 7.90 15.92
C PRO A 61 -25.57 8.50 15.83
N ALA A 62 -25.21 9.49 16.65
CA ALA A 62 -23.83 10.01 16.74
C ALA A 62 -22.86 9.01 17.39
N ASP A 63 -23.36 8.13 18.26
CA ASP A 63 -22.62 7.00 18.82
C ASP A 63 -22.55 5.90 17.76
N ARG A 64 -21.58 6.05 16.84
CA ARG A 64 -21.29 5.08 15.78
C ARG A 64 -19.81 4.96 15.55
N PHE A 65 -19.37 3.83 15.01
CA PHE A 65 -18.02 3.65 14.52
C PHE A 65 -17.98 3.03 13.13
N VAL A 66 -16.83 3.17 12.47
CA VAL A 66 -16.47 2.55 11.20
C VAL A 66 -15.24 1.68 11.42
N TYR A 67 -15.35 0.41 11.04
CA TYR A 67 -14.22 -0.52 10.98
C TYR A 67 -13.92 -0.82 9.51
N LEU A 68 -12.74 -0.44 9.04
CA LEU A 68 -12.30 -0.72 7.68
C LEU A 68 -11.36 -1.93 7.65
N VAL A 69 -11.55 -2.81 6.67
CA VAL A 69 -10.62 -3.87 6.29
C VAL A 69 -10.10 -3.57 4.89
N LEU A 70 -8.84 -3.17 4.80
CA LEU A 70 -8.15 -2.84 3.55
C LEU A 70 -7.29 -4.02 3.12
N ASP A 71 -7.32 -4.38 1.83
CA ASP A 71 -6.39 -5.34 1.23
C ASP A 71 -4.96 -4.75 1.06
N THR A 72 -4.44 -4.14 2.13
CA THR A 72 -3.10 -3.53 2.25
C THR A 72 -2.28 -4.25 3.33
N GLN A 73 -0.98 -3.93 3.41
CA GLN A 73 -0.10 -4.45 4.45
C GLN A 73 -0.52 -3.98 5.86
N SER A 74 -1.05 -2.78 6.01
CA SER A 74 -1.49 -2.25 7.31
C SER A 74 -2.43 -1.07 7.09
N GLY A 75 -3.10 -0.62 8.16
CA GLY A 75 -3.48 0.79 8.24
C GLY A 75 -2.25 1.66 8.57
N ASP A 76 -2.30 2.94 8.22
CA ASP A 76 -1.18 3.87 8.44
C ASP A 76 -1.65 5.31 8.69
N THR A 77 -0.81 6.08 9.40
CA THR A 77 -1.12 7.44 9.83
C THR A 77 -1.49 8.34 8.65
N ALA A 78 -0.72 8.28 7.55
CA ALA A 78 -0.96 9.09 6.36
C ALA A 78 -2.29 8.70 5.69
N VAL A 79 -2.56 7.40 5.61
CA VAL A 79 -3.81 6.87 5.03
C VAL A 79 -5.01 7.32 5.88
N ARG A 80 -4.92 7.18 7.21
CA ARG A 80 -6.00 7.56 8.11
C ARG A 80 -6.28 9.06 8.09
N TYR A 81 -5.25 9.89 8.05
CA TYR A 81 -5.42 11.34 7.90
C TYR A 81 -6.04 11.71 6.55
N GLY A 82 -5.60 11.09 5.46
CA GLY A 82 -6.20 11.29 4.14
C GLY A 82 -7.69 10.94 4.11
N ILE A 83 -8.09 9.80 4.70
CA ILE A 83 -9.49 9.39 4.80
C ILE A 83 -10.30 10.41 5.62
N LEU A 84 -9.79 10.83 6.77
CA LEU A 84 -10.45 11.82 7.62
C LEU A 84 -10.60 13.19 6.91
N SER A 85 -9.61 13.60 6.11
CA SER A 85 -9.70 14.80 5.28
C SER A 85 -10.76 14.65 4.19
N GLY A 86 -10.74 13.53 3.45
CA GLY A 86 -11.71 13.26 2.40
C GLY A 86 -13.15 13.22 2.93
N LEU A 87 -13.38 12.59 4.07
CA LEU A 87 -14.71 12.60 4.73
C LEU A 87 -15.14 14.01 5.14
N LYS A 88 -14.21 14.83 5.65
CA LYS A 88 -14.50 16.23 6.01
C LYS A 88 -14.89 17.06 4.79
N GLU A 89 -14.27 16.81 3.64
CA GLU A 89 -14.55 17.51 2.37
C GLU A 89 -15.93 17.17 1.78
N LEU A 90 -16.47 15.98 2.08
CA LEU A 90 -17.84 15.60 1.68
C LEU A 90 -18.94 16.38 2.43
N GLY A 91 -18.60 17.06 3.53
CA GLY A 91 -19.49 17.98 4.23
C GLY A 91 -20.11 17.42 5.53
N PRO A 92 -21.12 18.13 6.08
CA PRO A 92 -21.63 17.89 7.43
C PRO A 92 -22.17 16.49 7.70
N ASP A 93 -22.72 15.80 6.70
CA ASP A 93 -23.31 14.45 6.88
C ASP A 93 -22.27 13.39 7.28
N TYR A 94 -21.00 13.63 6.93
CA TYR A 94 -19.87 12.76 7.26
C TYR A 94 -19.07 13.25 8.49
N SER A 95 -19.44 14.40 9.08
CA SER A 95 -18.74 14.98 10.24
C SER A 95 -18.81 14.13 11.51
N VAL A 96 -19.74 13.16 11.55
CA VAL A 96 -19.84 12.16 12.61
C VAL A 96 -18.60 11.27 12.67
N TYR A 97 -17.88 11.08 11.55
CA TYR A 97 -16.67 10.28 11.49
C TYR A 97 -15.45 11.13 11.82
N SER A 98 -14.72 10.73 12.85
CA SER A 98 -13.50 11.38 13.30
C SER A 98 -12.54 10.36 13.92
N LYS A 99 -11.45 10.82 14.52
CA LYS A 99 -10.40 9.95 15.08
C LYS A 99 -10.97 8.94 16.10
N HIS A 100 -11.95 9.32 16.90
CA HIS A 100 -12.47 8.44 17.95
C HIS A 100 -13.28 7.24 17.48
N ASN A 101 -13.74 7.23 16.23
CA ASN A 101 -14.69 6.22 15.75
C ASN A 101 -14.41 5.71 14.34
N LEU A 102 -13.19 5.91 13.83
CA LEU A 102 -12.73 5.36 12.56
C LEU A 102 -11.46 4.54 12.79
N ALA A 103 -11.53 3.24 12.49
CA ALA A 103 -10.41 2.31 12.49
C ALA A 103 -10.05 1.90 11.06
N VAL A 104 -8.77 2.05 10.70
CA VAL A 104 -8.23 1.62 9.41
C VAL A 104 -7.37 0.39 9.63
N THR A 105 -7.84 -0.81 9.27
CA THR A 105 -7.08 -2.06 9.46
C THR A 105 -6.64 -2.64 8.13
N GLY A 106 -5.43 -3.22 8.07
CA GLY A 106 -4.97 -3.95 6.89
C GLY A 106 -5.18 -5.46 7.04
N THR A 107 -5.44 -6.16 5.94
CA THR A 107 -5.38 -7.63 5.88
C THR A 107 -3.95 -8.16 6.00
N HIS A 108 -2.96 -7.27 6.01
CA HIS A 108 -1.55 -7.59 6.05
C HIS A 108 -1.08 -8.42 4.85
N SER A 109 -1.61 -8.09 3.66
CA SER A 109 -1.12 -8.64 2.39
C SER A 109 0.27 -8.09 2.07
N HIS A 110 1.21 -8.98 1.75
CA HIS A 110 2.55 -8.65 1.26
C HIS A 110 2.64 -8.60 -0.27
N SER A 111 1.49 -8.57 -0.96
CA SER A 111 1.39 -8.55 -2.43
C SER A 111 0.61 -7.33 -2.97
N GLY A 112 0.53 -6.26 -2.18
CA GLY A 112 0.02 -4.95 -2.63
C GLY A 112 1.16 -3.96 -2.95
N PRO A 113 0.90 -2.89 -3.72
CA PRO A 113 1.91 -1.87 -4.00
C PRO A 113 2.32 -1.12 -2.73
N ALA A 114 3.58 -0.70 -2.67
CA ALA A 114 4.19 0.05 -1.58
C ALA A 114 4.10 1.58 -1.79
N GLY A 115 4.78 2.34 -0.91
CA GLY A 115 4.98 3.78 -1.08
C GLY A 115 3.92 4.69 -0.47
N TRP A 116 3.10 4.23 0.48
CA TRP A 116 2.03 5.07 1.07
C TRP A 116 2.13 5.21 2.59
N LEU A 117 3.15 4.62 3.22
CA LEU A 117 3.38 4.69 4.67
C LEU A 117 3.93 6.05 5.08
N ASN A 118 3.51 6.58 6.23
CA ASN A 118 3.86 7.92 6.72
C ASN A 118 5.34 8.08 7.10
N TYR A 119 5.99 7.04 7.60
CA TYR A 119 7.33 7.15 8.18
C TYR A 119 8.43 6.69 7.21
N LEU A 120 9.64 7.25 7.32
CA LEU A 120 10.70 7.05 6.32
C LEU A 120 11.20 5.59 6.24
N LEU A 121 11.37 4.90 7.37
CA LEU A 121 12.00 3.59 7.40
C LEU A 121 11.39 2.59 6.39
N PRO A 122 10.06 2.35 6.38
CA PRO A 122 9.47 1.44 5.42
C PRO A 122 9.38 2.01 3.98
N GLN A 123 9.58 3.32 3.78
CA GLN A 123 9.66 3.92 2.45
C GLN A 123 11.00 3.65 1.75
N ILE A 124 12.06 3.28 2.49
CA ILE A 124 13.40 3.08 1.91
C ILE A 124 13.39 2.00 0.82
N THR A 125 12.74 0.86 1.08
CA THR A 125 12.69 -0.26 0.12
C THR A 125 11.76 0.04 -1.05
N SER A 126 10.72 0.84 -0.83
CA SER A 126 9.82 1.31 -1.90
C SER A 126 10.38 2.46 -2.73
N LYS A 127 11.59 2.95 -2.41
CA LYS A 127 12.23 4.13 -3.02
C LYS A 127 11.44 5.42 -2.80
N GLY A 128 10.71 5.50 -1.69
CA GLY A 128 9.97 6.70 -1.28
C GLY A 128 8.45 6.54 -1.35
N PHE A 129 7.78 7.69 -1.43
CA PHE A 129 6.31 7.82 -1.40
C PHE A 129 5.69 7.90 -2.81
N ASP A 130 4.68 7.09 -3.07
CA ASP A 130 3.90 7.02 -4.30
C ASP A 130 2.53 7.68 -4.10
N HIS A 131 2.40 8.93 -4.54
CA HIS A 131 1.15 9.68 -4.39
C HIS A 131 -0.02 9.05 -5.16
N GLN A 132 0.24 8.36 -6.27
CA GLN A 132 -0.81 7.71 -7.06
C GLN A 132 -1.45 6.53 -6.29
N GLY A 133 -0.63 5.63 -5.74
CA GLY A 133 -1.08 4.53 -4.90
C GLY A 133 -1.70 5.01 -3.59
N TYR A 134 -1.11 6.03 -2.96
CA TYR A 134 -1.70 6.67 -1.78
C TYR A 134 -3.10 7.19 -2.07
N GLN A 135 -3.27 7.99 -3.12
CA GLN A 135 -4.58 8.58 -3.45
C GLN A 135 -5.62 7.51 -3.81
N ALA A 136 -5.23 6.44 -4.51
CA ALA A 136 -6.12 5.31 -4.80
C ALA A 136 -6.66 4.65 -3.52
N ILE A 137 -5.82 4.52 -2.49
CA ILE A 137 -6.25 4.00 -1.18
C ILE A 137 -7.22 4.98 -0.50
N ILE A 138 -6.94 6.28 -0.53
CA ILE A 138 -7.81 7.30 0.07
C ILE A 138 -9.18 7.31 -0.61
N ASP A 139 -9.20 7.47 -1.94
CA ASP A 139 -10.44 7.59 -2.72
C ASP A 139 -11.32 6.34 -2.56
N GLY A 140 -10.73 5.15 -2.66
CA GLY A 140 -11.45 3.90 -2.46
C GLY A 140 -11.91 3.71 -1.02
N ALA A 141 -11.12 4.08 -0.01
CA ALA A 141 -11.56 3.98 1.38
C ALA A 141 -12.66 4.98 1.73
N VAL A 142 -12.60 6.21 1.21
CA VAL A 142 -13.69 7.18 1.35
C VAL A 142 -14.95 6.67 0.65
N LEU A 143 -14.83 6.15 -0.58
CA LEU A 143 -15.96 5.61 -1.33
C LEU A 143 -16.61 4.40 -0.64
N SER A 144 -15.83 3.50 -0.03
CA SER A 144 -16.40 2.38 0.73
C SER A 144 -17.18 2.86 1.96
N ILE A 145 -16.70 3.90 2.64
CA ILE A 145 -17.43 4.54 3.76
C ILE A 145 -18.70 5.23 3.26
N VAL A 146 -18.65 5.94 2.13
CA VAL A 146 -19.83 6.56 1.51
C VAL A 146 -20.89 5.50 1.22
N ARG A 147 -20.53 4.41 0.52
CA ARG A 147 -21.44 3.28 0.23
C ARG A 147 -22.02 2.65 1.50
N ALA A 148 -21.22 2.55 2.56
CA ALA A 148 -21.69 2.04 3.85
C ALA A 148 -22.60 3.03 4.58
N HIS A 149 -22.31 4.33 4.52
CA HIS A 149 -23.11 5.38 5.14
C HIS A 149 -24.47 5.53 4.45
N GLU A 150 -24.49 5.56 3.13
CA GLU A 150 -25.72 5.69 2.33
C GLU A 150 -26.64 4.46 2.43
N SER A 151 -26.10 3.30 2.83
CA SER A 151 -26.86 2.07 3.07
C SER A 151 -27.28 1.86 4.53
N LEU A 152 -27.07 2.86 5.41
CA LEU A 152 -27.40 2.75 6.84
C LEU A 152 -28.89 2.48 7.07
N GLN A 153 -29.17 1.41 7.80
CA GLN A 153 -30.54 1.00 8.13
C GLN A 153 -30.58 0.18 9.43
N PRO A 154 -31.74 0.11 10.11
CA PRO A 154 -31.89 -0.77 11.28
C PRO A 154 -31.63 -2.24 10.93
N GLY A 155 -30.91 -2.94 11.81
CA GLY A 155 -30.58 -4.33 11.64
C GLY A 155 -30.10 -5.01 12.92
N TYR A 156 -29.75 -6.28 12.81
CA TYR A 156 -29.32 -7.14 13.90
C TYR A 156 -27.91 -7.65 13.66
N LEU A 157 -27.16 -7.82 14.75
CA LEU A 157 -25.84 -8.43 14.74
C LEU A 157 -25.90 -9.80 15.43
N SER A 158 -25.30 -10.80 14.80
CA SER A 158 -25.05 -12.11 15.43
C SER A 158 -23.56 -12.38 15.50
N VAL A 159 -23.07 -12.92 16.62
CA VAL A 159 -21.66 -13.24 16.84
C VAL A 159 -21.47 -14.72 17.16
N GLY A 160 -20.45 -15.33 16.57
CA GLY A 160 -20.05 -16.70 16.84
C GLY A 160 -18.56 -16.91 16.60
N SER A 161 -18.07 -18.09 16.98
CA SER A 161 -16.68 -18.49 16.77
C SER A 161 -16.60 -19.93 16.27
N THR A 162 -15.59 -20.21 15.45
CA THR A 162 -15.32 -21.55 14.91
C THR A 162 -13.82 -21.77 14.77
N LYS A 163 -13.37 -23.02 14.66
CA LYS A 163 -11.97 -23.36 14.49
C LYS A 163 -11.59 -23.39 13.01
N VAL A 164 -10.42 -22.83 12.68
CA VAL A 164 -9.80 -22.92 11.36
C VAL A 164 -8.50 -23.69 11.46
N HIS A 165 -8.54 -24.97 11.07
CA HIS A 165 -7.37 -25.84 11.11
C HIS A 165 -6.52 -25.72 9.84
N GLY A 166 -5.21 -25.91 9.98
CA GLY A 166 -4.27 -25.90 8.86
C GLY A 166 -4.16 -24.58 8.09
N ALA A 167 -4.65 -23.46 8.61
CA ALA A 167 -4.51 -22.15 7.96
C ALA A 167 -3.37 -21.28 8.54
N ASN A 168 -2.80 -21.68 9.68
CA ASN A 168 -1.68 -21.00 10.32
C ASN A 168 -0.79 -21.96 11.14
N ILE A 169 0.48 -21.59 11.30
CA ILE A 169 1.45 -22.16 12.25
C ILE A 169 2.24 -21.05 12.94
N ASN A 170 2.90 -21.34 14.06
CA ASN A 170 3.78 -20.38 14.73
C ASN A 170 5.16 -20.35 14.04
N ARG A 171 5.58 -19.20 13.49
CA ARG A 171 6.89 -19.05 12.80
C ARG A 171 8.05 -18.72 13.75
N SER A 172 7.75 -18.48 15.02
CA SER A 172 8.69 -18.17 16.10
C SER A 172 8.40 -19.00 17.35
N LEU A 173 8.13 -20.30 17.16
CA LEU A 173 7.76 -21.22 18.24
C LEU A 173 8.76 -21.22 19.42
N PHE A 174 10.06 -21.06 19.14
CA PHE A 174 11.07 -20.92 20.20
C PHE A 174 10.82 -19.72 21.14
N ALA A 175 10.34 -18.59 20.60
CA ALA A 175 9.98 -17.43 21.40
C ALA A 175 8.67 -17.65 22.17
N TYR A 176 7.66 -18.25 21.53
CA TYR A 176 6.41 -18.61 22.20
C TYR A 176 6.64 -19.50 23.43
N LEU A 177 7.55 -20.48 23.35
CA LEU A 177 7.88 -21.38 24.44
C LEU A 177 8.54 -20.69 25.65
N ALA A 178 9.04 -19.47 25.50
CA ALA A 178 9.56 -18.67 26.62
C ALA A 178 8.44 -18.13 27.53
N ASN A 179 7.19 -18.07 27.05
CA ASN A 179 6.05 -17.75 27.91
C ASN A 179 5.86 -18.83 29.00
N PRO A 180 5.35 -18.46 30.20
CA PRO A 180 5.16 -19.39 31.30
C PRO A 180 4.39 -20.65 30.90
N GLU A 181 4.88 -21.83 31.30
CA GLU A 181 4.28 -23.11 30.93
C GLU A 181 2.82 -23.22 31.39
N GLU A 182 2.52 -22.75 32.60
CA GLU A 182 1.15 -22.72 33.15
C GLU A 182 0.19 -21.87 32.30
N GLU A 183 0.68 -20.80 31.67
CA GLU A 183 -0.11 -19.97 30.76
C GLU A 183 -0.33 -20.69 29.43
N ARG A 184 0.73 -21.26 28.84
CA ARG A 184 0.67 -22.00 27.57
C ARG A 184 -0.25 -23.22 27.66
N ALA A 185 -0.26 -23.92 28.80
CA ALA A 185 -1.08 -25.11 29.03
C ALA A 185 -2.59 -24.83 28.92
N LYS A 186 -3.05 -23.59 29.12
CA LYS A 186 -4.46 -23.19 28.98
C LYS A 186 -4.97 -23.29 27.54
N TYR A 187 -4.08 -23.23 26.56
CA TYR A 187 -4.42 -23.16 25.13
C TYR A 187 -4.08 -24.44 24.38
N ASN A 188 -3.37 -25.39 25.00
CA ASN A 188 -3.03 -26.67 24.39
C ASN A 188 -4.23 -27.64 24.52
N VAL A 189 -4.97 -27.81 23.43
CA VAL A 189 -6.20 -28.62 23.39
C VAL A 189 -5.96 -29.96 22.71
N SER A 190 -5.14 -30.00 21.65
CA SER A 190 -4.87 -31.21 20.86
C SER A 190 -3.56 -31.09 20.07
N ALA A 191 -3.19 -32.13 19.31
CA ALA A 191 -2.02 -32.07 18.43
C ALA A 191 -2.17 -31.07 17.27
N GLU A 192 -3.40 -30.81 16.81
CA GLU A 192 -3.69 -29.85 15.71
C GLU A 192 -4.01 -28.43 16.23
N ASP A 193 -4.27 -28.30 17.53
CA ASP A 193 -4.48 -27.06 18.28
C ASP A 193 -3.62 -27.12 19.55
N ASP A 194 -2.30 -27.01 19.35
CA ASP A 194 -1.27 -27.09 20.40
C ASP A 194 -1.14 -25.79 21.20
N GLY A 195 -2.01 -24.81 20.91
CA GLY A 195 -2.04 -23.50 21.52
C GLY A 195 -0.97 -22.54 21.03
N SER A 196 -0.04 -22.93 20.16
CA SER A 196 1.05 -22.05 19.68
C SER A 196 0.57 -20.91 18.78
N VAL A 197 -0.62 -21.04 18.19
CA VAL A 197 -1.34 -19.98 17.45
C VAL A 197 -2.82 -20.02 17.81
N GLU A 198 -3.54 -18.92 17.59
CA GLU A 198 -5.00 -18.91 17.70
C GLU A 198 -5.63 -19.69 16.54
N LYS A 199 -6.53 -20.62 16.87
CA LYS A 199 -7.33 -21.36 15.87
C LYS A 199 -8.75 -20.83 15.74
N ASP A 200 -9.20 -20.00 16.69
CA ASP A 200 -10.54 -19.43 16.70
C ASP A 200 -10.67 -18.27 15.71
N LEU A 201 -11.55 -18.44 14.73
CA LEU A 201 -12.09 -17.37 13.91
C LEU A 201 -13.38 -16.87 14.57
N THR A 202 -13.44 -15.58 14.89
CA THR A 202 -14.66 -14.93 15.36
C THR A 202 -15.34 -14.23 14.21
N LEU A 203 -16.64 -14.41 14.04
CA LEU A 203 -17.45 -13.84 12.97
C LEU A 203 -18.62 -13.03 13.54
N VAL A 204 -18.84 -11.84 12.99
CA VAL A 204 -20.02 -11.01 13.22
C VAL A 204 -20.81 -10.93 11.91
N LYS A 205 -22.08 -11.36 11.95
CA LYS A 205 -23.02 -11.34 10.83
C LYS A 205 -23.92 -10.12 10.93
N PHE A 206 -24.08 -9.39 9.84
CA PHE A 206 -24.92 -8.21 9.71
C PHE A 206 -26.19 -8.58 8.94
N GLN A 207 -27.35 -8.36 9.56
CA GLN A 207 -28.66 -8.65 8.94
C GLN A 207 -29.55 -7.41 9.00
N ARG A 208 -30.13 -6.99 7.88
CA ARG A 208 -31.04 -5.84 7.86
C ARG A 208 -32.43 -6.24 8.35
N ALA A 209 -33.05 -5.37 9.14
CA ALA A 209 -34.36 -5.64 9.73
C ALA A 209 -35.52 -5.53 8.72
N SER A 210 -35.32 -4.79 7.61
CA SER A 210 -36.36 -4.50 6.63
C SER A 210 -36.92 -5.73 5.91
N ASP A 211 -36.07 -6.73 5.63
CA ASP A 211 -36.46 -7.95 4.92
C ASP A 211 -35.72 -9.22 5.41
N GLY A 212 -34.89 -9.10 6.46
CA GLY A 212 -34.13 -10.21 7.01
C GLY A 212 -32.94 -10.66 6.15
N LYS A 213 -32.55 -9.93 5.10
CA LYS A 213 -31.36 -10.28 4.31
C LYS A 213 -30.07 -9.95 5.04
N ASN A 214 -29.07 -10.82 4.89
CA ASN A 214 -27.72 -10.58 5.38
C ASN A 214 -27.03 -9.59 4.44
N ILE A 215 -26.42 -8.54 5.00
CA ILE A 215 -25.72 -7.51 4.22
C ILE A 215 -24.19 -7.70 4.28
N GLY A 216 -23.67 -8.40 5.28
CA GLY A 216 -22.25 -8.67 5.34
C GLY A 216 -21.81 -9.51 6.52
N VAL A 217 -20.52 -9.85 6.52
CA VAL A 217 -19.82 -10.51 7.62
C VAL A 217 -18.49 -9.82 7.89
N LEU A 218 -18.10 -9.72 9.16
CA LEU A 218 -16.78 -9.26 9.59
C LEU A 218 -16.15 -10.34 10.47
N THR A 219 -14.90 -10.72 10.16
CA THR A 219 -14.20 -11.82 10.83
C THR A 219 -12.84 -11.38 11.37
N TRP A 220 -12.38 -12.04 12.44
CA TRP A 220 -11.03 -11.90 13.00
C TRP A 220 -10.39 -13.28 13.13
N PHE A 221 -9.24 -13.46 12.45
CA PHE A 221 -8.46 -14.69 12.49
C PHE A 221 -6.99 -14.40 12.13
N PRO A 222 -5.99 -14.86 12.89
CA PRO A 222 -4.59 -14.52 12.61
C PRO A 222 -3.96 -15.48 11.60
N THR A 223 -3.79 -15.00 10.37
CA THR A 223 -3.03 -15.67 9.31
C THR A 223 -2.34 -14.60 8.49
N HIS A 224 -1.02 -14.52 8.60
CA HIS A 224 -0.18 -13.55 7.87
C HIS A 224 -0.46 -13.58 6.35
N GLY A 225 -0.45 -12.43 5.68
CA GLY A 225 -0.66 -12.32 4.23
C GLY A 225 0.60 -12.58 3.42
N THR A 226 1.26 -13.72 3.68
CA THR A 226 2.53 -14.16 3.07
C THR A 226 2.41 -15.54 2.42
N SER A 227 1.22 -15.86 1.89
CA SER A 227 1.04 -17.09 1.11
C SER A 227 1.63 -16.96 -0.29
N MET A 228 1.51 -15.76 -0.88
CA MET A 228 2.31 -15.37 -2.05
C MET A 228 3.73 -15.12 -1.57
N TYR A 229 4.70 -15.86 -2.13
CA TYR A 229 6.09 -15.82 -1.66
C TYR A 229 6.80 -14.51 -2.06
N GLY A 230 7.95 -14.23 -1.43
CA GLY A 230 8.74 -13.02 -1.71
C GLY A 230 9.25 -12.87 -3.16
N ASN A 231 9.21 -13.93 -3.96
CA ASN A 231 9.51 -13.88 -5.39
C ASN A 231 8.29 -13.59 -6.28
N ASN A 232 7.09 -13.43 -5.70
CA ASN A 232 5.90 -12.97 -6.40
C ASN A 232 6.04 -11.51 -6.82
N THR A 233 5.51 -11.19 -8.01
CA THR A 233 5.46 -9.81 -8.55
C THR A 233 4.05 -9.41 -9.00
N ILE A 234 3.04 -10.26 -8.79
CA ILE A 234 1.66 -10.02 -9.22
C ILE A 234 0.83 -9.51 -8.04
N ILE A 235 0.04 -8.46 -8.25
CA ILE A 235 -0.81 -7.85 -7.22
C ILE A 235 -2.00 -8.77 -6.85
N THR A 236 -2.20 -8.95 -5.54
CA THR A 236 -3.29 -9.74 -4.94
C THR A 236 -3.54 -9.36 -3.48
N GLY A 237 -4.76 -9.57 -2.98
CA GLY A 237 -5.13 -9.41 -1.55
C GLY A 237 -4.63 -10.55 -0.64
N ASP A 238 -3.78 -11.44 -1.17
CA ASP A 238 -3.27 -12.66 -0.54
C ASP A 238 -4.42 -13.55 -0.01
N ASN A 239 -4.15 -14.40 0.98
CA ASN A 239 -5.09 -15.42 1.44
C ASN A 239 -6.40 -14.84 2.02
N LYS A 240 -6.35 -13.66 2.66
CA LYS A 240 -7.55 -12.99 3.18
C LYS A 240 -8.38 -12.33 2.08
N GLY A 241 -7.74 -11.75 1.07
CA GLY A 241 -8.40 -11.28 -0.15
C GLY A 241 -9.10 -12.41 -0.89
N VAL A 242 -8.47 -13.59 -0.98
CA VAL A 242 -9.12 -14.80 -1.51
C VAL A 242 -10.32 -15.21 -0.67
N ALA A 243 -10.18 -15.27 0.66
CA ALA A 243 -11.28 -15.67 1.55
C ALA A 243 -12.49 -14.75 1.41
N ALA A 244 -12.27 -13.43 1.34
CA ALA A 244 -13.30 -12.44 1.10
C ALA A 244 -13.97 -12.62 -0.27
N TYR A 245 -13.17 -12.78 -1.34
CA TYR A 245 -13.67 -13.03 -2.69
C TYR A 245 -14.55 -14.28 -2.77
N LEU A 246 -14.10 -15.41 -2.21
CA LEU A 246 -14.87 -16.65 -2.18
C LEU A 246 -16.19 -16.49 -1.40
N PHE A 247 -16.16 -15.75 -0.28
CA PHE A 247 -17.36 -15.49 0.51
C PHE A 247 -18.36 -14.62 -0.25
N GLU A 248 -17.92 -13.50 -0.80
CA GLU A 248 -18.78 -12.57 -1.56
C GLU A 248 -19.42 -13.27 -2.76
N LYS A 249 -18.65 -14.09 -3.49
CA LYS A 249 -19.13 -14.89 -4.62
C LYS A 249 -20.10 -16.01 -4.20
N SER A 250 -19.86 -16.63 -3.03
CA SER A 250 -20.81 -17.60 -2.48
C SER A 250 -22.11 -16.93 -2.06
N ALA A 251 -22.04 -15.79 -1.36
CA ALA A 251 -23.20 -15.06 -0.86
C ALA A 251 -24.05 -14.48 -2.00
N SER A 252 -23.45 -14.02 -3.10
CA SER A 252 -24.21 -13.50 -4.25
C SER A 252 -25.13 -14.54 -4.91
N LYS A 253 -24.89 -15.84 -4.66
CA LYS A 253 -25.72 -16.95 -5.14
C LYS A 253 -26.88 -17.30 -4.17
N GLU A 254 -26.92 -16.69 -2.98
CA GLU A 254 -27.91 -16.99 -1.93
C GLU A 254 -29.06 -15.99 -1.87
N ALA A 255 -30.29 -16.49 -1.76
CA ALA A 255 -31.48 -15.65 -1.59
C ALA A 255 -31.53 -14.90 -0.24
N SER A 256 -30.84 -15.43 0.77
CA SER A 256 -30.71 -14.86 2.12
C SER A 256 -29.73 -13.68 2.18
N ALA A 257 -28.87 -13.51 1.18
CA ALA A 257 -27.94 -12.39 1.10
C ALA A 257 -28.54 -11.22 0.29
N ALA A 258 -28.22 -10.01 0.70
CA ALA A 258 -28.54 -8.81 -0.05
C ALA A 258 -27.57 -8.63 -1.22
N GLU A 259 -28.02 -7.93 -2.26
CA GLU A 259 -27.13 -7.40 -3.28
C GLU A 259 -26.11 -6.45 -2.63
N GLY A 260 -24.86 -6.48 -3.10
CA GLY A 260 -23.78 -5.70 -2.50
C GLY A 260 -23.26 -6.27 -1.17
N PHE A 261 -23.48 -7.56 -0.88
CA PHE A 261 -22.93 -8.22 0.30
C PHE A 261 -21.42 -8.01 0.45
N VAL A 262 -20.95 -7.67 1.66
CA VAL A 262 -19.53 -7.41 1.94
C VAL A 262 -18.97 -8.42 2.94
N ALA A 263 -17.83 -9.05 2.62
CA ALA A 263 -17.14 -9.98 3.52
C ALA A 263 -15.77 -9.46 3.95
N GLY A 264 -15.64 -9.08 5.23
CA GLY A 264 -14.40 -8.57 5.82
C GLY A 264 -13.63 -9.68 6.52
N PHE A 265 -12.40 -9.93 6.07
CA PHE A 265 -11.46 -10.83 6.74
C PHE A 265 -10.36 -10.00 7.40
N SER A 266 -10.60 -9.56 8.64
CA SER A 266 -9.59 -8.84 9.43
C SER A 266 -8.50 -9.80 9.91
N GLN A 267 -7.31 -9.25 10.09
CA GLN A 267 -6.30 -9.87 10.93
C GLN A 267 -6.71 -9.81 12.40
N ALA A 268 -6.03 -10.63 13.21
CA ALA A 268 -6.09 -10.62 14.66
C ALA A 268 -4.67 -10.47 15.25
N ASP A 269 -4.34 -11.24 16.28
CA ASP A 269 -2.99 -11.37 16.83
C ASP A 269 -2.04 -12.16 15.89
N VAL A 270 -1.64 -11.50 14.79
CA VAL A 270 -0.98 -12.12 13.63
C VAL A 270 0.55 -12.21 13.71
N GLY A 271 1.19 -11.56 14.68
CA GLY A 271 2.63 -11.22 14.63
C GLY A 271 3.59 -12.41 14.50
N ASP A 272 3.26 -13.56 15.09
CA ASP A 272 4.07 -14.78 15.03
C ASP A 272 3.38 -15.93 14.27
N THR A 273 2.33 -15.62 13.51
CA THR A 273 1.62 -16.60 12.68
C THR A 273 2.17 -16.61 11.25
N SER A 274 2.11 -17.76 10.58
CA SER A 274 2.47 -17.93 9.18
C SER A 274 1.43 -18.80 8.47
N PRO A 275 1.03 -18.48 7.21
CA PRO A 275 0.16 -19.34 6.39
C PRO A 275 0.91 -20.56 5.82
N ASN A 276 2.23 -20.61 5.94
CA ASN A 276 3.09 -21.61 5.34
C ASN A 276 3.18 -22.87 6.22
N VAL A 277 2.05 -23.57 6.30
CA VAL A 277 1.75 -24.58 7.33
C VAL A 277 2.58 -25.87 7.28
N LEU A 278 3.45 -26.07 6.27
CA LEU A 278 4.35 -27.22 6.23
C LEU A 278 5.70 -26.94 6.92
N GLY A 279 5.85 -25.77 7.55
CA GLY A 279 7.01 -25.40 8.33
C GLY A 279 8.18 -24.88 7.49
N ALA A 280 9.26 -24.51 8.18
CA ALA A 280 10.46 -23.92 7.59
C ALA A 280 11.52 -24.97 7.24
N TRP A 281 11.98 -24.96 5.98
CA TRP A 281 12.90 -25.94 5.42
C TRP A 281 14.05 -25.27 4.68
N CYS A 282 15.18 -25.97 4.62
CA CYS A 282 16.35 -25.53 3.90
C CYS A 282 16.26 -25.82 2.39
N GLU A 283 16.41 -24.77 1.60
CA GLU A 283 16.49 -24.78 0.14
C GLU A 283 17.96 -24.84 -0.35
N ASP A 284 18.79 -25.60 0.37
CA ASP A 284 20.20 -25.87 0.03
C ASP A 284 20.42 -27.27 -0.55
N GLY A 285 19.33 -28.01 -0.81
CA GLY A 285 19.36 -29.40 -1.26
C GLY A 285 19.47 -30.43 -0.14
N SER A 286 19.63 -30.03 1.13
CA SER A 286 19.70 -30.96 2.27
C SER A 286 18.36 -31.63 2.59
N GLY A 287 17.25 -30.97 2.27
CA GLY A 287 15.92 -31.41 2.66
C GLY A 287 15.70 -31.44 4.18
N GLN A 288 16.48 -30.68 4.96
CA GLN A 288 16.34 -30.58 6.42
C GLN A 288 15.44 -29.40 6.81
N MET A 289 14.81 -29.51 7.99
CA MET A 289 14.13 -28.36 8.60
C MET A 289 15.15 -27.33 9.05
N CYS A 290 14.77 -26.05 9.03
CA CYS A 290 15.62 -24.99 9.54
C CYS A 290 15.93 -25.17 11.03
N SER A 291 17.03 -24.57 11.49
CA SER A 291 17.37 -24.57 12.90
C SER A 291 16.26 -23.93 13.75
N PHE A 292 15.83 -24.63 14.80
CA PHE A 292 14.68 -24.23 15.62
C PHE A 292 14.82 -22.84 16.26
N LYS A 293 16.02 -22.49 16.71
CA LYS A 293 16.29 -21.22 17.42
C LYS A 293 16.54 -20.05 16.48
N ASN A 294 17.31 -20.27 15.41
CA ASN A 294 17.88 -19.19 14.61
C ASN A 294 17.25 -19.08 13.21
N SER A 295 16.46 -20.07 12.78
CA SER A 295 15.92 -20.18 11.42
C SER A 295 17.02 -20.12 10.36
N THR A 296 18.07 -20.92 10.57
CA THR A 296 19.24 -21.00 9.69
C THR A 296 19.41 -22.39 9.10
N CYS A 297 20.15 -22.48 8.00
CA CYS A 297 20.47 -23.73 7.33
C CYS A 297 21.86 -24.27 7.69
N PRO A 298 22.02 -25.59 7.91
CA PRO A 298 23.31 -26.15 8.32
C PRO A 298 24.44 -25.99 7.28
N SER A 299 24.11 -25.82 6.00
CA SER A 299 25.11 -25.71 4.93
C SER A 299 26.00 -24.48 5.02
N ASP A 300 25.46 -23.35 5.48
CA ASP A 300 26.19 -22.08 5.58
C ASP A 300 25.96 -21.32 6.90
N GLY A 301 25.07 -21.84 7.77
CA GLY A 301 24.71 -21.22 9.04
C GLY A 301 23.82 -19.98 8.90
N ARG A 302 23.26 -19.70 7.71
CA ARG A 302 22.52 -18.46 7.43
C ARG A 302 21.03 -18.69 7.19
N SER A 303 20.24 -17.62 7.25
CA SER A 303 18.77 -17.64 7.16
C SER A 303 18.23 -17.61 5.73
N GLN A 304 18.99 -17.16 4.73
CA GLN A 304 18.47 -16.91 3.38
C GLN A 304 17.89 -18.12 2.69
N LYS A 305 18.36 -19.32 3.02
CA LYS A 305 17.85 -20.56 2.43
C LYS A 305 16.76 -21.21 3.29
N CYS A 306 16.41 -20.60 4.42
CA CYS A 306 15.36 -21.08 5.29
C CYS A 306 14.01 -20.50 4.88
N HIS A 307 13.21 -21.29 4.17
CA HIS A 307 11.91 -20.86 3.68
C HIS A 307 10.78 -21.72 4.23
N ALA A 308 9.71 -21.07 4.66
CA ALA A 308 8.47 -21.72 5.05
C ALA A 308 7.69 -22.19 3.81
N ARG A 309 7.08 -23.36 3.91
CA ARG A 309 6.37 -24.01 2.79
C ARG A 309 4.87 -23.98 2.97
N GLY A 310 4.15 -23.38 2.02
CA GLY A 310 2.70 -23.46 1.94
C GLY A 310 2.19 -24.85 1.54
N PRO A 311 0.87 -25.11 1.65
CA PRO A 311 0.28 -26.42 1.39
C PRO A 311 0.53 -26.93 -0.05
N ALA A 312 0.75 -26.03 -1.01
CA ALA A 312 1.04 -26.35 -2.40
C ALA A 312 2.48 -25.98 -2.82
N PHE A 313 3.46 -26.02 -1.91
CA PHE A 313 4.84 -25.55 -2.18
C PHE A 313 5.55 -26.18 -3.38
N ARG A 314 5.10 -27.35 -3.85
CA ARG A 314 5.67 -28.02 -5.04
C ARG A 314 5.18 -27.41 -6.34
N MET A 315 4.11 -26.61 -6.31
CA MET A 315 3.63 -25.87 -7.46
C MET A 315 4.59 -24.72 -7.76
N ASN A 316 5.04 -24.65 -9.01
CA ASN A 316 5.92 -23.58 -9.46
C ASN A 316 5.07 -22.36 -9.88
N ASP A 317 4.41 -21.73 -8.90
CA ASP A 317 3.49 -20.60 -9.12
C ASP A 317 3.64 -19.48 -8.09
N ASN A 318 4.83 -19.34 -7.50
CA ASN A 318 5.19 -18.30 -6.53
C ASN A 318 4.23 -18.20 -5.33
N GLY A 319 3.64 -19.33 -4.93
CA GLY A 319 2.73 -19.40 -3.79
C GLY A 319 1.25 -19.20 -4.15
N THR A 320 0.91 -19.00 -5.43
CA THR A 320 -0.48 -18.77 -5.88
C THR A 320 -1.43 -19.89 -5.42
N SER A 321 -1.06 -21.15 -5.61
CA SER A 321 -1.92 -22.28 -5.19
C SER A 321 -2.01 -22.40 -3.66
N SER A 322 -0.91 -22.12 -2.95
CA SER A 322 -0.90 -22.08 -1.48
C SER A 322 -1.82 -20.98 -0.97
N CYS A 323 -1.75 -19.79 -1.56
CA CYS A 323 -2.58 -18.64 -1.24
C CYS A 323 -4.07 -18.94 -1.40
N PHE A 324 -4.45 -19.54 -2.53
CA PHE A 324 -5.84 -19.90 -2.76
C PHE A 324 -6.34 -20.93 -1.73
N GLU A 325 -5.55 -21.97 -1.44
CA GLU A 325 -5.92 -23.01 -0.48
C GLU A 325 -6.04 -22.48 0.96
N ILE A 326 -5.13 -21.60 1.40
CA ILE A 326 -5.22 -20.98 2.73
C ILE A 326 -6.43 -20.03 2.82
N GLY A 327 -6.73 -19.28 1.76
CA GLY A 327 -7.95 -18.48 1.69
C GLY A 327 -9.22 -19.34 1.73
N ARG A 328 -9.24 -20.46 1.00
CA ARG A 328 -10.34 -21.44 1.02
C ARG A 328 -10.59 -22.02 2.40
N ARG A 329 -9.54 -22.34 3.17
CA ARG A 329 -9.66 -22.85 4.56
C ARG A 329 -10.35 -21.85 5.48
N GLN A 330 -9.97 -20.57 5.39
CA GLN A 330 -10.63 -19.49 6.14
C GLN A 330 -12.09 -19.31 5.71
N PHE A 331 -12.34 -19.24 4.40
CA PHE A 331 -13.69 -19.11 3.84
C PHE A 331 -14.60 -20.26 4.25
N ALA A 332 -14.16 -21.52 4.13
CA ALA A 332 -14.99 -22.68 4.39
C ALA A 332 -15.49 -22.73 5.84
N SER A 333 -14.61 -22.49 6.82
CA SER A 333 -14.99 -22.42 8.23
C SER A 333 -15.92 -21.23 8.51
N ALA A 334 -15.61 -20.05 7.97
CA ALA A 334 -16.44 -18.86 8.14
C ALA A 334 -17.83 -19.03 7.53
N LYS A 335 -17.93 -19.66 6.36
CA LYS A 335 -19.19 -19.95 5.67
C LYS A 335 -20.05 -20.93 6.46
N ALA A 336 -19.45 -22.00 6.97
CA ALA A 336 -20.15 -22.96 7.83
C ALA A 336 -20.73 -22.29 9.08
N LEU A 337 -19.95 -21.42 9.75
CA LEU A 337 -20.43 -20.64 10.89
C LEU A 337 -21.53 -19.64 10.50
N TYR A 338 -21.41 -18.98 9.35
CA TYR A 338 -22.46 -18.09 8.84
C TYR A 338 -23.79 -18.84 8.59
N ASP A 339 -23.73 -20.05 8.03
CA ASP A 339 -24.90 -20.91 7.81
C ASP A 339 -25.52 -21.36 9.13
N GLU A 340 -24.68 -21.73 10.11
CA GLU A 340 -25.13 -22.02 11.48
C GLU A 340 -25.84 -20.81 12.10
N LEU A 341 -25.26 -19.61 12.00
CA LEU A 341 -25.86 -18.38 12.52
C LEU A 341 -27.09 -17.92 11.73
N ASN A 342 -27.33 -18.43 10.52
CA ASN A 342 -28.59 -18.26 9.80
C ASN A 342 -29.68 -19.17 10.36
N ALA A 343 -29.33 -20.41 10.74
CA ALA A 343 -30.27 -21.35 11.34
C ALA A 343 -30.55 -21.06 12.82
N SER A 344 -29.52 -20.70 13.59
CA SER A 344 -29.58 -20.44 15.03
C SER A 344 -28.77 -19.19 15.39
N PRO A 345 -29.37 -17.99 15.27
CA PRO A 345 -28.69 -16.73 15.59
C PRO A 345 -28.20 -16.66 17.04
N SER A 346 -26.99 -16.15 17.23
CA SER A 346 -26.42 -15.77 18.53
C SER A 346 -26.32 -14.24 18.61
N PRO A 347 -27.39 -13.55 19.06
CA PRO A 347 -27.47 -12.09 18.93
C PRO A 347 -26.48 -11.35 19.83
N VAL A 348 -25.92 -10.26 19.32
CA VAL A 348 -25.22 -9.24 20.10
C VAL A 348 -26.25 -8.49 20.94
N LYS A 349 -26.03 -8.43 22.26
CA LYS A 349 -26.95 -7.90 23.27
C LYS A 349 -26.36 -6.67 23.95
N GLY A 350 -27.22 -5.70 24.23
CA GLY A 350 -26.90 -4.36 24.70
C GLY A 350 -27.01 -3.36 23.56
N SER A 351 -27.98 -2.45 23.63
CA SER A 351 -28.27 -1.50 22.55
C SER A 351 -27.22 -0.40 22.34
N TRP A 352 -26.21 -0.32 23.21
CA TRP A 352 -25.20 0.74 23.18
C TRP A 352 -24.08 0.46 22.17
N VAL A 353 -23.70 1.52 21.47
CA VAL A 353 -22.47 1.57 20.66
C VAL A 353 -21.56 2.63 21.27
N LYS A 354 -20.29 2.31 21.50
CA LYS A 354 -19.32 3.25 22.08
C LYS A 354 -17.96 3.08 21.43
N SER A 355 -17.17 4.14 21.45
CA SER A 355 -15.78 4.09 21.02
C SER A 355 -14.94 5.10 21.79
N PHE A 356 -13.66 4.80 21.91
CA PHE A 356 -12.67 5.80 22.30
C PHE A 356 -11.44 5.70 21.42
N HIS A 357 -10.70 6.81 21.37
CA HIS A 357 -9.36 6.88 20.80
C HIS A 357 -8.55 7.87 21.61
N THR A 358 -7.25 7.61 21.71
CA THR A 358 -6.25 8.56 22.14
C THR A 358 -4.96 8.32 21.34
N PHE A 359 -4.22 9.38 21.09
CA PHE A 359 -2.80 9.26 20.77
C PHE A 359 -2.01 9.11 22.07
N HIS A 360 -0.94 8.33 22.03
CA HIS A 360 -0.07 8.12 23.19
C HIS A 360 1.40 8.15 22.77
N ASP A 361 2.23 8.90 23.50
CA ASP A 361 3.67 8.96 23.27
C ASP A 361 4.39 7.83 24.02
N MET A 362 4.94 6.88 23.25
CA MET A 362 5.66 5.71 23.76
C MET A 362 7.14 5.98 24.06
N THR A 363 7.66 7.20 23.87
CA THR A 363 9.11 7.45 23.95
C THR A 363 9.68 7.17 25.34
N LYS A 364 9.01 7.60 26.43
CA LYS A 364 9.48 7.40 27.83
C LYS A 364 8.30 7.25 28.78
N PHE A 365 7.28 6.49 28.36
CA PHE A 365 6.06 6.33 29.13
C PHE A 365 6.32 5.45 30.35
N THR A 366 6.15 6.04 31.54
CA THR A 366 6.35 5.37 32.83
C THR A 366 5.01 5.01 33.47
N PHE A 367 4.85 3.76 33.89
CA PHE A 367 3.60 3.23 34.44
C PHE A 367 3.84 2.09 35.44
N LEU A 368 2.80 1.72 36.20
CA LEU A 368 2.86 0.60 37.14
C LEU A 368 2.41 -0.70 36.47
N LEU A 369 3.18 -1.76 36.65
CA LEU A 369 2.78 -3.12 36.32
C LEU A 369 1.79 -3.66 37.37
N PRO A 370 1.03 -4.73 37.08
CA PRO A 370 0.06 -5.31 38.01
C PRO A 370 0.67 -5.76 39.36
N ASN A 371 1.96 -6.08 39.40
CA ASN A 371 2.70 -6.43 40.61
C ASN A 371 3.16 -5.20 41.44
N GLY A 372 2.85 -3.99 40.99
CA GLY A 372 3.22 -2.73 41.64
C GLY A 372 4.62 -2.21 41.29
N SER A 373 5.42 -2.90 40.46
CA SER A 373 6.72 -2.38 40.02
C SER A 373 6.55 -1.33 38.92
N LEU A 374 7.42 -0.31 38.95
CA LEU A 374 7.48 0.72 37.91
C LEU A 374 8.16 0.17 36.65
N ALA A 375 7.55 0.39 35.50
CA ALA A 375 8.10 0.07 34.18
C ALA A 375 8.11 1.32 33.29
N SER A 376 8.97 1.33 32.27
CA SER A 376 9.01 2.38 31.26
C SER A 376 9.15 1.78 29.86
N THR A 377 8.55 2.44 28.87
CA THR A 377 8.88 2.23 27.46
C THR A 377 10.12 3.02 27.04
N CYS A 378 10.59 2.75 25.83
CA CYS A 378 11.78 3.35 25.23
C CYS A 378 11.44 4.07 23.91
N PRO A 379 12.26 5.04 23.48
CA PRO A 379 12.25 5.49 22.09
C PRO A 379 12.41 4.31 21.14
N ALA A 380 11.71 4.35 20.00
CA ALA A 380 11.71 3.25 19.03
C ALA A 380 13.12 2.82 18.59
N ALA A 381 13.38 1.51 18.62
CA ALA A 381 14.61 0.93 18.07
C ALA A 381 14.38 -0.47 17.52
N LEU A 382 15.16 -0.86 16.51
CA LEU A 382 15.14 -2.18 15.89
C LEU A 382 16.41 -2.94 16.20
N GLY A 383 16.26 -4.22 16.55
CA GLY A 383 17.37 -5.10 16.88
C GLY A 383 17.98 -5.79 15.67
N TYR A 384 19.12 -6.47 15.84
CA TYR A 384 19.75 -7.25 14.77
C TYR A 384 18.83 -8.33 14.17
N GLY A 385 17.97 -8.96 14.99
CA GLY A 385 17.01 -9.96 14.53
C GLY A 385 15.97 -9.44 13.51
N PHE A 386 15.75 -8.12 13.45
CA PHE A 386 14.89 -7.50 12.42
C PHE A 386 15.47 -7.70 11.02
N ALA A 387 16.79 -7.51 10.85
CA ALA A 387 17.42 -7.64 9.54
C ALA A 387 17.51 -9.10 9.05
N ALA A 388 17.25 -10.09 9.91
CA ALA A 388 17.23 -11.50 9.55
C ALA A 388 15.95 -11.93 8.82
N GLY A 389 14.90 -11.09 8.82
CA GLY A 389 13.58 -11.45 8.30
C GLY A 389 12.98 -12.67 9.03
N THR A 390 12.01 -13.33 8.40
CA THR A 390 11.38 -14.54 8.93
C THR A 390 11.59 -15.72 7.99
N SER A 391 11.06 -16.89 8.30
CA SER A 391 11.03 -17.99 7.32
C SER A 391 10.03 -17.72 6.18
N ASP A 392 9.07 -16.81 6.32
CA ASP A 392 8.16 -16.45 5.23
C ASP A 392 8.83 -15.53 4.20
N GLY A 393 9.78 -14.72 4.67
CA GLY A 393 10.62 -13.85 3.86
C GLY A 393 11.94 -13.61 4.58
N PRO A 394 12.98 -14.40 4.30
CA PRO A 394 14.24 -14.27 5.00
C PRO A 394 14.96 -12.99 4.57
N GLY A 395 15.62 -12.36 5.54
CA GLY A 395 16.41 -11.16 5.33
C GLY A 395 17.69 -11.43 4.55
N ALA A 396 18.37 -10.37 4.15
CA ALA A 396 19.63 -10.47 3.42
C ALA A 396 20.84 -10.63 4.36
N PHE A 397 22.00 -11.00 3.81
CA PHE A 397 23.29 -11.06 4.52
C PHE A 397 23.37 -12.01 5.74
N ASP A 398 24.35 -11.82 6.61
CA ASP A 398 24.71 -12.73 7.70
C ASP A 398 23.85 -12.58 8.97
N PHE A 399 22.68 -11.94 8.88
CA PHE A 399 21.77 -11.78 10.01
C PHE A 399 21.03 -13.08 10.34
N THR A 400 20.98 -13.43 11.61
CA THR A 400 20.22 -14.58 12.14
C THR A 400 19.10 -14.09 13.04
N GLN A 401 17.96 -14.80 13.07
CA GLN A 401 16.81 -14.32 13.84
C GLN A 401 17.11 -14.25 15.32
N HIS A 402 17.93 -15.15 15.87
CA HIS A 402 18.36 -15.12 17.27
C HIS A 402 19.89 -15.03 17.37
N HIS A 403 20.38 -14.54 18.50
CA HIS A 403 21.79 -14.29 18.81
C HIS A 403 22.55 -13.31 17.89
N GLY A 404 21.93 -12.70 16.88
CA GLY A 404 22.62 -11.73 16.01
C GLY A 404 23.08 -10.49 16.79
N ASP A 405 24.35 -10.09 16.64
CA ASP A 405 24.94 -8.90 17.25
C ASP A 405 26.16 -8.38 16.45
N GLU A 406 26.81 -7.31 16.93
CA GLU A 406 28.02 -6.74 16.31
C GLU A 406 29.21 -7.71 16.24
N SER A 407 29.24 -8.76 17.09
CA SER A 407 30.36 -9.70 17.18
C SER A 407 30.28 -10.84 16.17
N ASN A 408 29.07 -11.14 15.69
CA ASN A 408 28.82 -12.26 14.77
C ASN A 408 28.20 -11.85 13.43
N THR A 409 28.08 -10.54 13.17
CA THR A 409 27.70 -9.98 11.87
C THR A 409 28.84 -9.16 11.26
N SER A 410 28.76 -8.93 9.95
CA SER A 410 29.78 -8.23 9.18
C SER A 410 30.10 -6.86 9.79
N PRO A 411 31.38 -6.51 10.00
CA PRO A 411 31.80 -5.22 10.57
C PRO A 411 31.28 -3.98 9.82
N VAL A 412 30.85 -4.14 8.57
CA VAL A 412 30.24 -3.07 7.75
C VAL A 412 28.95 -2.55 8.39
N TRP A 413 28.15 -3.41 9.02
CA TRP A 413 26.87 -3.01 9.61
C TRP A 413 27.03 -2.12 10.84
N ARG A 414 28.12 -2.28 11.59
CA ARG A 414 28.50 -1.37 12.67
C ARG A 414 28.84 0.04 12.17
N VAL A 415 29.34 0.16 10.94
CA VAL A 415 29.61 1.47 10.32
C VAL A 415 28.30 2.10 9.81
N VAL A 416 27.41 1.29 9.23
CA VAL A 416 26.11 1.74 8.72
C VAL A 416 25.17 2.17 9.85
N SER A 417 25.10 1.43 10.96
CA SER A 417 24.28 1.80 12.13
C SER A 417 24.75 3.12 12.75
N LYS A 418 26.07 3.29 12.89
CA LYS A 418 26.69 4.53 13.41
C LYS A 418 26.53 5.74 12.50
N PHE A 419 26.36 5.53 11.19
CA PHE A 419 26.12 6.60 10.23
C PHE A 419 24.73 7.24 10.41
N LEU A 420 23.76 6.51 10.97
CA LEU A 420 22.46 7.06 11.34
C LEU A 420 22.51 7.77 12.70
N LYS A 421 22.74 6.97 13.76
CA LYS A 421 22.88 7.43 15.14
C LYS A 421 23.43 6.27 15.98
N ASP A 422 24.51 6.50 16.72
CA ASP A 422 24.99 5.53 17.71
C ASP A 422 24.05 5.54 18.93
N PRO A 423 23.50 4.39 19.38
CA PRO A 423 22.59 4.37 20.53
C PRO A 423 23.25 4.93 21.80
N SER A 424 22.54 5.72 22.60
CA SER A 424 23.08 6.17 23.90
C SER A 424 23.10 5.02 24.92
N ASP A 425 23.85 5.19 26.01
CA ASP A 425 23.87 4.21 27.11
C ASP A 425 22.48 4.07 27.76
N GLU A 426 21.72 5.17 27.87
CA GLU A 426 20.34 5.13 28.34
C GLU A 426 19.43 4.32 27.40
N GLN A 427 19.61 4.48 26.07
CA GLN A 427 18.82 3.76 25.08
C GLN A 427 19.12 2.27 25.09
N ARG A 428 20.39 1.89 25.21
CA ARG A 428 20.81 0.48 25.38
C ARG A 428 20.26 -0.11 26.68
N ALA A 429 20.34 0.64 27.78
CA ALA A 429 19.80 0.20 29.07
C ALA A 429 18.28 0.03 29.04
N CYS A 430 17.55 0.94 28.39
CA CYS A 430 16.09 0.87 28.27
C CYS A 430 15.64 -0.33 27.41
N GLN A 431 16.24 -0.50 26.23
CA GLN A 431 15.93 -1.61 25.33
C GLN A 431 16.41 -2.97 25.90
N GLY A 432 17.32 -2.96 26.89
CA GLY A 432 17.69 -4.14 27.65
C GLY A 432 18.35 -5.22 26.81
N THR A 433 17.65 -6.34 26.59
CA THR A 433 18.20 -7.51 25.89
C THR A 433 18.34 -7.33 24.38
N LYS A 434 17.77 -6.28 23.80
CA LYS A 434 17.85 -6.03 22.35
C LYS A 434 19.21 -5.46 21.96
N PRO A 435 20.02 -6.18 21.15
CA PRO A 435 21.16 -5.58 20.49
C PRO A 435 20.65 -4.63 19.40
N ILE A 436 20.76 -3.32 19.61
CA ILE A 436 20.19 -2.31 18.72
C ILE A 436 20.99 -2.26 17.41
N LEU A 437 20.30 -2.46 16.29
CA LEU A 437 20.83 -2.26 14.94
C LEU A 437 20.50 -0.85 14.42
N LEU A 438 19.25 -0.41 14.61
CA LEU A 438 18.79 0.91 14.17
C LEU A 438 18.15 1.65 15.35
N ASP A 439 18.80 2.72 15.81
CA ASP A 439 18.24 3.64 16.81
C ASP A 439 17.53 4.80 16.12
N VAL A 440 16.21 4.65 15.91
CA VAL A 440 15.43 5.46 14.96
C VAL A 440 14.39 6.35 15.62
N GLY A 441 14.01 6.07 16.86
CA GLY A 441 12.95 6.79 17.57
C GLY A 441 13.30 8.25 17.88
N GLU A 442 14.59 8.60 17.93
CA GLU A 442 15.03 9.99 18.16
C GLU A 442 15.56 10.65 16.88
N VAL A 443 15.40 10.01 15.72
CA VAL A 443 15.86 10.53 14.42
C VAL A 443 14.72 11.23 13.69
N GLN A 444 14.90 12.54 13.44
CA GLN A 444 13.87 13.41 12.86
C GLN A 444 14.24 13.96 11.46
N GLN A 445 15.40 13.59 10.92
CA GLN A 445 15.87 14.05 9.62
C GLN A 445 15.94 12.88 8.62
N PRO A 446 15.51 13.07 7.36
CA PRO A 446 14.81 14.24 6.80
C PRO A 446 13.39 14.46 7.38
N TYR A 447 12.81 13.41 7.97
CA TYR A 447 11.61 13.40 8.80
C TYR A 447 11.64 12.15 9.69
N ALA A 448 10.64 11.96 10.56
CA ALA A 448 10.60 10.83 11.48
C ALA A 448 10.71 9.47 10.77
N TRP A 449 11.58 8.60 11.27
CA TRP A 449 11.84 7.27 10.69
C TRP A 449 10.82 6.22 11.12
N THR A 450 10.30 6.35 12.33
CA THR A 450 9.30 5.46 12.94
C THR A 450 8.34 6.27 13.80
N PRO A 451 7.13 5.77 14.08
CA PRO A 451 6.25 6.38 15.08
C PRO A 451 6.82 6.24 16.50
N ASN A 452 6.62 7.27 17.32
CA ASN A 452 6.59 7.16 18.78
C ASN A 452 5.22 7.51 19.35
N ILE A 453 4.48 8.38 18.66
CA ILE A 453 3.09 8.71 18.98
C ILE A 453 2.21 7.68 18.27
N VAL A 454 1.51 6.86 19.06
CA VAL A 454 0.74 5.71 18.58
C VAL A 454 -0.75 5.87 18.84
N ASP A 455 -1.56 5.16 18.06
CA ASP A 455 -2.99 5.07 18.26
C ASP A 455 -3.36 4.02 19.32
N VAL A 456 -4.20 4.39 20.28
CA VAL A 456 -4.89 3.44 21.16
C VAL A 456 -6.39 3.65 21.00
N GLN A 457 -7.08 2.63 20.49
CA GLN A 457 -8.50 2.71 20.13
C GLN A 457 -9.21 1.41 20.44
N VAL A 458 -10.43 1.51 20.96
CA VAL A 458 -11.31 0.37 21.22
C VAL A 458 -12.74 0.74 20.88
N PHE A 459 -13.45 -0.19 20.24
CA PHE A 459 -14.88 -0.07 19.95
C PHE A 459 -15.70 -1.05 20.78
N ARG A 460 -16.94 -0.70 21.06
CA ARG A 460 -17.92 -1.57 21.73
C ARG A 460 -19.26 -1.49 21.02
N VAL A 461 -19.88 -2.64 20.82
CA VAL A 461 -21.31 -2.77 20.50
C VAL A 461 -21.89 -3.89 21.35
N GLY A 462 -22.84 -3.56 22.23
CA GLY A 462 -23.38 -4.53 23.18
C GLY A 462 -22.29 -5.18 24.04
N GLN A 463 -22.16 -6.50 23.94
CA GLN A 463 -21.10 -7.28 24.60
C GLN A 463 -19.85 -7.50 23.74
N LEU A 464 -19.85 -7.13 22.46
CA LEU A 464 -18.67 -7.20 21.59
C LEU A 464 -17.75 -6.00 21.85
N ILE A 465 -16.47 -6.26 22.03
CA ILE A 465 -15.40 -5.27 22.22
C ILE A 465 -14.28 -5.55 21.21
N ILE A 466 -13.90 -4.54 20.45
CA ILE A 466 -12.90 -4.63 19.38
C ILE A 466 -11.70 -3.78 19.77
N VAL A 467 -10.59 -4.42 20.14
CA VAL A 467 -9.30 -3.77 20.38
C VAL A 467 -8.63 -3.51 19.03
N VAL A 468 -8.32 -2.25 18.73
CA VAL A 468 -7.67 -1.85 17.48
C VAL A 468 -6.17 -1.70 17.70
N SER A 469 -5.40 -2.71 17.26
CA SER A 469 -3.96 -2.81 17.50
C SER A 469 -3.16 -2.07 16.40
N PRO A 470 -2.29 -1.11 16.75
CA PRO A 470 -1.42 -0.44 15.78
C PRO A 470 -0.25 -1.29 15.27
N GLY A 471 0.09 -2.34 16.02
CA GLY A 471 1.14 -3.28 15.66
C GLY A 471 0.64 -4.70 15.43
N GLU A 472 1.58 -5.53 15.01
CA GLU A 472 1.45 -6.98 14.86
C GLU A 472 1.66 -7.64 16.23
N ALA A 473 0.58 -7.79 17.00
CA ALA A 473 0.63 -8.53 18.26
C ALA A 473 0.92 -10.01 18.02
N SER A 474 1.89 -10.59 18.72
CA SER A 474 2.08 -12.04 18.77
C SER A 474 0.86 -12.72 19.40
N THR A 475 0.75 -14.03 19.20
CA THR A 475 -0.35 -14.85 19.73
C THR A 475 -0.54 -14.64 21.23
N MET A 476 0.54 -14.74 22.03
CA MET A 476 0.39 -14.57 23.49
C MET A 476 0.19 -13.11 23.89
N ALA A 477 0.80 -12.16 23.18
CA ALA A 477 0.56 -10.74 23.41
C ALA A 477 -0.92 -10.38 23.20
N GLY A 478 -1.51 -10.86 22.11
CA GLY A 478 -2.93 -10.71 21.80
C GLY A 478 -3.83 -11.34 22.86
N ARG A 479 -3.53 -12.56 23.30
CA ARG A 479 -4.28 -13.23 24.38
C ARG A 479 -4.27 -12.43 25.68
N ARG A 480 -3.10 -11.96 26.12
CA ARG A 480 -2.99 -11.14 27.34
C ARG A 480 -3.74 -9.82 27.22
N TRP A 481 -3.70 -9.17 26.06
CA TRP A 481 -4.42 -7.91 25.84
C TRP A 481 -5.94 -8.14 25.82
N LYS A 482 -6.42 -9.14 25.07
CA LYS A 482 -7.84 -9.53 25.03
C LYS A 482 -8.36 -9.87 26.44
N GLU A 483 -7.58 -10.62 27.23
CA GLU A 483 -7.96 -11.02 28.58
C GLU A 483 -7.98 -9.86 29.58
N ALA A 484 -6.98 -8.96 29.53
CA ALA A 484 -6.97 -7.77 30.37
C ALA A 484 -8.19 -6.88 30.12
N VAL A 485 -8.53 -6.65 28.84
CA VAL A 485 -9.73 -5.89 28.46
C VAL A 485 -11.00 -6.61 28.89
N ARG A 486 -11.08 -7.94 28.73
CA ARG A 486 -12.23 -8.75 29.19
C ARG A 486 -12.43 -8.62 30.69
N ALA A 487 -11.38 -8.81 31.47
CA ALA A 487 -11.44 -8.77 32.94
C ALA A 487 -11.88 -7.39 33.45
N GLU A 488 -11.29 -6.31 32.92
CA GLU A 488 -11.66 -4.95 33.30
C GLU A 488 -13.09 -4.60 32.85
N SER A 489 -13.51 -5.05 31.66
CA SER A 489 -14.88 -4.85 31.17
C SER A 489 -15.92 -5.54 32.06
N ILE A 490 -15.62 -6.75 32.55
CA ILE A 490 -16.48 -7.47 33.50
C ILE A 490 -16.61 -6.64 34.79
N ALA A 491 -15.51 -6.13 35.33
CA ALA A 491 -15.53 -5.34 36.56
C ALA A 491 -16.29 -4.02 36.41
N LEU A 492 -16.07 -3.30 35.31
CA LEU A 492 -16.72 -2.01 35.03
C LEU A 492 -18.22 -2.19 34.79
N PHE A 493 -18.60 -3.07 33.85
CA PHE A 493 -19.97 -3.13 33.34
C PHE A 493 -20.93 -3.98 34.20
N GLN A 494 -20.44 -4.74 35.17
CA GLN A 494 -21.28 -5.43 36.18
C GLN A 494 -21.69 -4.51 37.35
N SER A 495 -20.93 -3.43 37.61
CA SER A 495 -21.13 -2.55 38.77
C SER A 495 -22.26 -1.52 38.62
N SER A 496 -22.69 -1.26 37.39
CA SER A 496 -23.59 -0.16 37.02
C SER A 496 -25.08 -0.37 37.35
N ASN A 497 -25.45 -1.50 37.99
CA ASN A 497 -26.84 -1.91 38.20
C ASN A 497 -27.32 -1.89 39.68
N LYS A 498 -26.74 -1.04 40.53
CA LYS A 498 -27.25 -0.82 41.91
C LYS A 498 -28.51 0.06 42.00
N HIS A 499 -29.01 0.59 40.88
CA HIS A 499 -30.19 1.46 40.85
C HIS A 499 -31.20 1.10 39.74
N VAL A 500 -31.76 -0.11 39.76
CA VAL A 500 -33.08 -0.36 39.16
C VAL A 500 -33.86 -1.34 40.05
N THR A 501 -35.02 -0.90 40.55
CA THR A 501 -35.95 -1.65 41.40
C THR A 501 -36.85 -2.62 40.61
N GLU A 502 -36.36 -3.18 39.50
CA GLU A 502 -37.06 -4.18 38.71
C GLU A 502 -36.25 -5.50 38.74
N PRO A 503 -36.86 -6.64 39.09
CA PRO A 503 -36.19 -7.94 39.07
C PRO A 503 -36.04 -8.42 37.61
N SER A 504 -35.15 -7.81 36.83
CA SER A 504 -34.82 -8.32 35.50
C SER A 504 -33.87 -9.51 35.61
N GLN A 505 -34.39 -10.71 35.34
CA GLN A 505 -33.72 -12.02 35.27
C GLN A 505 -32.61 -12.17 34.19
N HIS A 506 -32.00 -11.09 33.70
CA HIS A 506 -30.99 -11.18 32.63
C HIS A 506 -29.60 -10.82 33.17
N SER A 507 -28.80 -11.84 33.49
CA SER A 507 -27.36 -11.68 33.62
C SER A 507 -26.81 -11.06 32.33
N GLN A 508 -26.02 -9.98 32.46
CA GLN A 508 -25.32 -9.41 31.32
C GLN A 508 -24.43 -10.49 30.67
N PRO A 509 -24.49 -10.66 29.34
CA PRO A 509 -23.67 -11.65 28.67
C PRO A 509 -22.19 -11.31 28.80
N SER A 510 -21.35 -12.33 28.91
CA SER A 510 -19.89 -12.15 29.01
C SER A 510 -19.34 -11.39 27.79
N PRO A 511 -18.37 -10.49 27.98
CA PRO A 511 -17.76 -9.76 26.88
C PRO A 511 -17.09 -10.69 25.85
N VAL A 512 -17.38 -10.45 24.58
CA VAL A 512 -16.67 -11.04 23.45
C VAL A 512 -15.59 -10.04 23.02
N VAL A 513 -14.33 -10.33 23.34
CA VAL A 513 -13.21 -9.43 23.02
C VAL A 513 -12.45 -9.98 21.84
N VAL A 514 -12.39 -9.20 20.76
CA VAL A 514 -11.55 -9.45 19.59
C VAL A 514 -10.45 -8.39 19.51
N LEU A 515 -9.36 -8.74 18.85
CA LEU A 515 -8.27 -7.82 18.53
C LEU A 515 -8.13 -7.79 17.02
N GLY A 516 -8.00 -6.60 16.43
CA GLY A 516 -7.78 -6.40 15.00
C GLY A 516 -6.66 -5.42 14.73
N GLY A 517 -5.72 -5.79 13.85
CA GLY A 517 -4.56 -5.00 13.48
C GLY A 517 -3.64 -5.76 12.54
N PRO A 518 -2.65 -5.11 11.89
CA PRO A 518 -2.17 -3.77 12.21
C PRO A 518 -3.07 -2.66 11.66
N ALA A 519 -3.31 -1.64 12.47
CA ALA A 519 -4.31 -0.62 12.21
C ALA A 519 -3.83 0.80 12.51
N ASN A 520 -4.40 1.80 11.84
CA ASN A 520 -4.24 3.23 12.12
C ASN A 520 -2.83 3.83 11.99
N SER A 521 -1.84 3.34 12.73
CA SER A 521 -0.42 3.70 12.65
C SER A 521 0.39 2.41 12.69
N TYR A 522 1.22 2.13 11.69
CA TYR A 522 1.99 0.88 11.69
C TYR A 522 3.20 0.96 12.62
N THR A 523 3.18 0.20 13.72
CA THR A 523 4.23 0.23 14.76
C THR A 523 5.05 -1.08 14.83
N HIS A 524 5.22 -1.79 13.72
CA HIS A 524 5.89 -3.10 13.68
C HIS A 524 5.23 -4.11 14.65
N TYR A 525 6.00 -4.77 15.51
CA TYR A 525 5.56 -5.92 16.32
C TYR A 525 5.26 -5.56 17.77
N ILE A 526 4.42 -6.37 18.41
CA ILE A 526 4.13 -6.31 19.84
C ILE A 526 4.26 -7.72 20.41
N THR A 527 5.32 -7.97 21.18
CA THR A 527 5.58 -9.27 21.82
C THR A 527 5.36 -9.21 23.33
N THR A 528 5.25 -10.36 23.98
CA THR A 528 5.38 -10.43 25.45
C THR A 528 6.82 -10.09 25.87
N GLU A 529 7.04 -9.76 27.15
CA GLU A 529 8.39 -9.59 27.70
C GLU A 529 9.24 -10.86 27.56
N GLN A 530 8.60 -12.03 27.67
CA GLN A 530 9.26 -13.33 27.55
C GLN A 530 9.72 -13.57 26.11
N GLU A 531 8.85 -13.35 25.13
CA GLU A 531 9.19 -13.44 23.71
C GLU A 531 10.22 -12.38 23.30
N TYR A 532 10.09 -11.16 23.83
CA TYR A 532 11.05 -10.07 23.61
C TYR A 532 12.45 -10.49 24.05
N SER A 533 12.59 -11.14 25.20
CA SER A 533 13.90 -11.57 25.73
C SER A 533 14.65 -12.53 24.79
N ILE A 534 13.91 -13.23 23.92
CA ILE A 534 14.48 -14.15 22.93
C ILE A 534 15.03 -13.39 21.72
N GLN A 535 14.53 -12.20 21.41
CA GLN A 535 15.04 -11.40 20.28
C GLN A 535 15.06 -12.15 18.94
N ARG A 536 14.03 -12.98 18.67
CA ARG A 536 13.68 -13.37 17.28
C ARG A 536 13.16 -12.16 16.49
N TYR A 537 12.82 -12.33 15.21
CA TYR A 537 12.39 -11.23 14.35
C TYR A 537 11.34 -10.33 15.00
N GLU A 538 10.29 -10.92 15.59
CA GLU A 538 9.21 -10.17 16.23
C GLU A 538 9.71 -9.40 17.46
N GLY A 539 10.49 -10.03 18.34
CA GLY A 539 11.05 -9.37 19.54
C GLY A 539 12.07 -8.27 19.22
N ALA A 540 12.87 -8.46 18.17
CA ALA A 540 13.78 -7.44 17.65
C ALA A 540 13.03 -6.27 16.99
N SER A 541 11.81 -6.52 16.51
CA SER A 541 10.95 -5.54 15.86
C SER A 541 9.91 -4.89 16.79
N THR A 542 9.87 -5.27 18.07
CA THR A 542 9.08 -4.62 19.11
C THR A 542 9.71 -3.28 19.50
N LEU A 543 9.24 -2.18 18.90
CA LEU A 543 9.94 -0.88 18.88
C LEU A 543 10.30 -0.32 20.27
N TYR A 544 9.35 -0.33 21.20
CA TYR A 544 9.41 0.48 22.43
C TYR A 544 9.96 -0.25 23.66
N GLY A 545 10.74 -1.32 23.43
CA GLY A 545 11.39 -2.08 24.50
C GLY A 545 10.54 -3.23 25.06
N PRO A 546 11.02 -3.91 26.12
CA PRO A 546 10.40 -5.12 26.66
C PRO A 546 8.96 -4.89 27.15
N HIS A 547 8.67 -3.70 27.69
CA HIS A 547 7.37 -3.38 28.29
C HIS A 547 6.33 -2.84 27.29
N THR A 548 6.56 -2.98 25.98
CA THR A 548 5.67 -2.47 24.93
C THR A 548 4.23 -2.97 25.08
N LEU A 549 4.03 -4.28 25.27
CA LEU A 549 2.70 -4.86 25.47
C LEU A 549 2.02 -4.32 26.74
N ALA A 550 2.77 -4.27 27.85
CA ALA A 550 2.24 -3.81 29.12
C ALA A 550 1.80 -2.34 29.05
N ALA A 551 2.53 -1.49 28.32
CA ALA A 551 2.15 -0.11 28.06
C ALA A 551 0.85 -0.01 27.26
N TYR A 552 0.72 -0.77 26.16
CA TYR A 552 -0.52 -0.82 25.39
C TYR A 552 -1.72 -1.25 26.24
N ILE A 553 -1.56 -2.29 27.07
CA ILE A 553 -2.61 -2.72 28.00
C ILE A 553 -2.95 -1.60 28.98
N ASN A 554 -1.94 -0.98 29.62
CA ASN A 554 -2.16 0.07 30.62
C ASN A 554 -2.93 1.27 30.06
N VAL A 555 -2.53 1.78 28.88
CA VAL A 555 -3.23 2.89 28.22
C VAL A 555 -4.64 2.45 27.81
N THR A 556 -4.81 1.24 27.26
CA THR A 556 -6.14 0.71 26.90
C THR A 556 -7.09 0.71 28.09
N LEU A 557 -6.65 0.16 29.24
CA LEU A 557 -7.49 0.05 30.43
C LEU A 557 -7.81 1.43 31.04
N SER A 558 -6.87 2.38 30.96
CA SER A 558 -7.07 3.75 31.47
C SER A 558 -8.23 4.49 30.78
N TYR A 559 -8.51 4.17 29.51
CA TYR A 559 -9.59 4.78 28.74
C TYR A 559 -10.83 3.86 28.57
N LEU A 560 -10.77 2.63 29.07
CA LEU A 560 -11.89 1.68 28.98
C LEU A 560 -13.22 2.19 29.60
N PRO A 561 -13.24 3.02 30.66
CA PRO A 561 -14.48 3.61 31.18
C PRO A 561 -15.28 4.43 30.16
N PHE A 562 -14.67 4.95 29.09
CA PHE A 562 -15.39 5.64 28.01
C PHE A 562 -16.27 4.71 27.16
N LEU A 563 -16.12 3.38 27.31
CA LEU A 563 -16.99 2.39 26.70
C LEU A 563 -18.20 2.03 27.57
N ASP A 564 -18.35 2.61 28.76
CA ASP A 564 -19.54 2.38 29.57
C ASP A 564 -20.80 2.97 28.91
N ALA A 565 -21.95 2.31 29.10
CA ALA A 565 -23.20 2.75 28.51
C ALA A 565 -23.62 4.16 28.99
N SER A 566 -23.22 4.55 30.20
CA SER A 566 -23.49 5.88 30.78
C SER A 566 -22.51 6.97 30.34
N ALA A 567 -21.44 6.61 29.62
CA ALA A 567 -20.46 7.58 29.12
C ALA A 567 -21.12 8.54 28.11
N ARG A 568 -20.96 9.85 28.34
CA ARG A 568 -21.64 10.91 27.59
C ARG A 568 -20.97 11.29 26.26
N GLY A 569 -19.78 10.75 25.98
CA GLY A 569 -19.03 11.05 24.77
C GLY A 569 -17.60 10.48 24.82
N PRO A 570 -16.81 10.65 23.75
CA PRO A 570 -15.43 10.19 23.68
C PRO A 570 -14.52 10.96 24.66
N PRO A 571 -13.27 10.51 24.83
CA PRO A 571 -12.26 11.25 25.58
C PRO A 571 -12.13 12.70 25.10
N PRO A 572 -11.75 13.65 25.99
CA PRO A 572 -11.49 15.02 25.59
C PRO A 572 -10.45 15.10 24.45
N PRO A 573 -10.61 16.03 23.50
CA PRO A 573 -9.64 16.23 22.43
C PRO A 573 -8.25 16.52 22.99
N GLN A 574 -7.23 15.88 22.41
CA GLN A 574 -5.84 16.19 22.69
C GLN A 574 -5.38 17.44 21.91
N PRO A 575 -4.41 18.20 22.43
CA PRO A 575 -3.85 19.35 21.71
C PRO A 575 -3.15 18.89 20.42
N GLU A 576 -3.05 19.77 19.42
CA GLU A 576 -2.55 19.41 18.08
C GLU A 576 -1.09 18.92 18.09
N ASP A 577 -0.27 19.38 19.04
CA ASP A 577 1.12 18.96 19.24
C ASP A 577 1.25 17.54 19.79
N ALA A 578 0.16 16.95 20.30
CA ALA A 578 0.10 15.54 20.70
C ALA A 578 -0.21 14.58 19.54
N PHE A 579 -0.49 15.10 18.33
CA PHE A 579 -0.80 14.26 17.17
C PHE A 579 0.49 13.72 16.53
N PRO A 580 0.46 12.50 15.96
CA PRO A 580 1.56 12.02 15.15
C PRO A 580 1.74 12.94 13.92
N PRO A 581 2.99 13.17 13.49
CA PRO A 581 3.27 14.05 12.36
C PRO A 581 2.71 13.47 11.06
N ASP A 582 2.17 14.34 10.21
CA ASP A 582 1.85 14.01 8.82
C ASP A 582 3.05 14.32 7.91
N ASN A 583 3.64 13.29 7.33
CA ASN A 583 4.80 13.42 6.45
C ASN A 583 4.43 13.34 4.97
N THR A 584 3.16 13.22 4.61
CA THR A 584 2.71 12.99 3.23
C THR A 584 3.29 14.03 2.26
N ASN A 585 3.21 15.32 2.61
CA ASN A 585 3.67 16.42 1.75
C ASN A 585 5.19 16.67 1.75
N ARG A 586 5.93 16.05 2.67
CA ARG A 586 7.40 16.18 2.76
C ARG A 586 8.15 14.89 2.48
N SER A 587 7.43 13.81 2.17
CA SER A 587 8.04 12.51 1.90
C SER A 587 8.87 12.58 0.63
N LEU A 588 10.05 11.95 0.67
CA LEU A 588 10.91 11.83 -0.51
C LEU A 588 10.32 10.78 -1.46
N SER A 589 10.47 11.01 -2.76
CA SER A 589 10.10 10.02 -3.78
C SER A 589 11.17 9.94 -4.86
N PHE A 590 11.71 8.74 -5.04
CA PHE A 590 12.62 8.36 -6.11
C PHE A 590 11.99 7.30 -7.03
N ILE A 591 10.66 7.14 -6.92
CA ILE A 591 9.87 6.30 -7.82
C ILE A 591 9.72 7.08 -9.13
N THR A 592 10.33 6.57 -10.20
CA THR A 592 10.25 7.22 -11.51
C THR A 592 8.82 7.12 -12.05
N GLY A 593 8.26 8.24 -12.52
CA GLY A 593 6.99 8.24 -13.25
C GLY A 593 7.07 7.53 -14.61
N VAL A 594 5.93 7.41 -15.30
CA VAL A 594 5.91 6.95 -16.69
C VAL A 594 6.42 8.07 -17.59
N VAL A 595 7.57 7.86 -18.24
CA VAL A 595 8.17 8.88 -19.12
C VAL A 595 7.46 8.94 -20.47
N ARG A 596 7.26 7.77 -21.10
CA ARG A 596 6.63 7.60 -22.42
C ARG A 596 6.20 6.14 -22.57
N ASP A 597 5.23 5.90 -23.45
CA ASP A 597 4.95 4.57 -24.00
C ASP A 597 5.07 4.61 -25.52
N GLY A 598 5.80 3.65 -26.07
CA GLY A 598 5.98 3.47 -27.52
C GLY A 598 5.35 2.17 -28.01
N THR A 599 5.11 2.08 -29.32
CA THR A 599 4.73 0.83 -29.98
C THR A 599 5.89 0.32 -30.86
N PRO A 600 5.97 -1.00 -31.11
CA PRO A 600 6.86 -1.52 -32.14
C PRO A 600 6.56 -0.89 -33.51
N PHE A 601 7.56 -0.80 -34.38
CA PHE A 601 7.40 -0.16 -35.68
C PHE A 601 6.25 -0.77 -36.49
N GLY A 602 5.31 0.07 -36.94
CA GLY A 602 4.15 -0.35 -37.72
C GLY A 602 3.04 -1.05 -36.91
N LYS A 603 3.10 -1.01 -35.58
CA LYS A 603 2.10 -1.59 -34.66
C LYS A 603 1.35 -0.50 -33.88
N SER A 604 0.15 -0.84 -33.41
CA SER A 604 -0.69 0.04 -32.57
C SER A 604 -0.89 -0.52 -31.16
N PHE A 605 -1.20 0.32 -30.18
CA PHE A 605 -1.61 -0.14 -28.86
C PHE A 605 -2.89 -0.98 -28.95
N GLY A 606 -2.98 -2.05 -28.16
CA GLY A 606 -4.08 -3.01 -28.22
C GLY A 606 -4.01 -3.98 -29.39
N GLU A 607 -3.05 -3.83 -30.31
CA GLU A 607 -2.87 -4.78 -31.40
C GLU A 607 -2.38 -6.13 -30.86
N LEU A 608 -2.96 -7.20 -31.37
CA LEU A 608 -2.61 -8.57 -31.00
C LEU A 608 -1.21 -8.93 -31.51
N LYS A 609 -0.34 -9.37 -30.60
CA LYS A 609 0.95 -10.00 -30.92
C LYS A 609 0.83 -11.52 -31.01
N GLN A 610 -0.01 -12.10 -30.15
CA GLN A 610 -0.28 -13.53 -30.10
C GLN A 610 -1.76 -13.76 -29.83
N ASP A 611 -2.42 -14.51 -30.72
CA ASP A 611 -3.83 -14.89 -30.58
C ASP A 611 -4.02 -16.19 -29.78
N VAL A 612 -5.25 -16.36 -29.31
CA VAL A 612 -5.72 -17.62 -28.74
C VAL A 612 -5.89 -18.68 -29.83
N ARG A 613 -5.90 -19.96 -29.43
CA ARG A 613 -6.30 -21.05 -30.33
C ARG A 613 -7.81 -21.05 -30.54
N LEU A 614 -8.26 -21.64 -31.65
CA LEU A 614 -9.69 -21.75 -31.96
C LEU A 614 -10.48 -22.60 -30.96
N PHE A 615 -9.84 -23.61 -30.36
CA PHE A 615 -10.51 -24.54 -29.44
C PHE A 615 -9.63 -24.84 -28.24
N TYR A 616 -10.29 -24.88 -27.07
CA TYR A 616 -9.70 -25.27 -25.79
C TYR A 616 -10.61 -26.27 -25.09
N ARG A 617 -10.02 -27.04 -24.17
CA ARG A 617 -10.77 -27.81 -23.18
C ARG A 617 -10.65 -27.11 -21.83
N THR A 618 -11.69 -27.21 -21.01
CA THR A 618 -11.62 -26.81 -19.60
C THR A 618 -10.41 -27.47 -18.93
N GLY A 619 -9.68 -26.71 -18.14
CA GLY A 619 -8.38 -27.08 -17.58
C GLY A 619 -7.17 -26.56 -18.38
N ASN A 620 -7.38 -25.89 -19.52
CA ASN A 620 -6.31 -25.22 -20.26
C ASN A 620 -6.13 -23.76 -19.80
N HIS A 621 -4.90 -23.26 -19.85
CA HIS A 621 -4.64 -21.82 -19.72
C HIS A 621 -4.76 -21.16 -21.10
N ILE A 622 -5.68 -20.20 -21.22
CA ILE A 622 -5.97 -19.49 -22.47
C ILE A 622 -5.25 -18.16 -22.40
N THR A 623 -4.31 -17.91 -23.33
CA THR A 623 -3.43 -16.73 -23.27
C THR A 623 -3.45 -15.97 -24.59
N ALA A 624 -3.58 -14.65 -24.51
CA ALA A 624 -3.36 -13.71 -25.60
C ALA A 624 -2.36 -12.62 -25.19
N VAL A 625 -1.56 -12.15 -26.15
CA VAL A 625 -0.56 -11.10 -25.91
C VAL A 625 -0.85 -9.94 -26.83
N PHE A 626 -0.83 -8.73 -26.26
CA PHE A 626 -1.15 -7.48 -26.93
C PHE A 626 0.03 -6.51 -26.83
N VAL A 627 0.15 -5.59 -27.79
CA VAL A 627 0.96 -4.39 -27.62
C VAL A 627 0.32 -3.53 -26.52
N GLY A 628 1.05 -3.29 -25.44
CA GLY A 628 0.54 -2.64 -24.23
C GLY A 628 1.24 -1.33 -23.94
N ALA A 629 0.58 -0.49 -23.13
CA ALA A 629 1.18 0.69 -22.49
C ALA A 629 1.34 0.42 -20.98
N ASN A 630 2.09 1.26 -20.27
CA ASN A 630 2.27 1.15 -18.83
C ASN A 630 0.93 1.30 -18.06
N PRO A 631 0.50 0.32 -17.25
CA PRO A 631 -0.71 0.39 -16.42
C PRO A 631 -0.75 1.57 -15.44
N ARG A 632 0.40 2.15 -15.08
CA ARG A 632 0.48 3.33 -14.20
C ARG A 632 -0.10 4.59 -14.82
N ASN A 633 -0.33 4.62 -16.14
CA ASN A 633 -1.02 5.74 -16.77
C ASN A 633 -2.46 5.89 -16.29
N ASN A 634 -3.13 4.78 -15.96
CA ASN A 634 -4.50 4.76 -15.45
C ASN A 634 -4.70 3.48 -14.62
N LEU A 635 -5.00 3.66 -13.32
CA LEU A 635 -5.24 2.56 -12.37
C LEU A 635 -6.53 1.77 -12.66
N ARG A 636 -7.42 2.35 -13.48
CA ARG A 636 -8.73 1.82 -13.83
C ARG A 636 -9.54 1.44 -12.58
N LEU A 637 -9.50 2.28 -11.56
CA LEU A 637 -10.27 2.10 -10.33
C LEU A 637 -11.75 1.94 -10.66
N GLU A 638 -12.42 1.00 -10.00
CA GLU A 638 -13.82 0.62 -10.26
C GLU A 638 -14.08 0.10 -11.70
N GLY A 639 -13.03 -0.14 -12.47
CA GLY A 639 -13.07 -0.71 -13.82
C GLY A 639 -12.21 -1.97 -13.93
N THR A 640 -11.84 -2.33 -15.16
CA THR A 640 -10.99 -3.50 -15.42
C THR A 640 -9.92 -3.23 -16.47
N TYR A 641 -8.75 -3.84 -16.33
CA TYR A 641 -7.71 -3.93 -17.36
C TYR A 641 -8.01 -4.99 -18.41
N ALA A 642 -8.61 -6.12 -18.01
CA ALA A 642 -8.79 -7.30 -18.84
C ALA A 642 -10.12 -7.98 -18.55
N ALA A 643 -10.75 -8.51 -19.59
CA ALA A 643 -11.99 -9.26 -19.45
C ALA A 643 -11.98 -10.53 -20.31
N VAL A 644 -12.67 -11.57 -19.81
CA VAL A 644 -13.15 -12.69 -20.60
C VAL A 644 -14.62 -12.40 -20.89
N GLU A 645 -14.98 -12.34 -22.16
CA GLU A 645 -16.37 -12.14 -22.58
C GLU A 645 -16.90 -13.40 -23.25
N ARG A 646 -18.19 -13.70 -23.02
CA ARG A 646 -18.90 -14.83 -23.62
C ARG A 646 -19.94 -14.33 -24.60
N LEU A 647 -20.02 -14.98 -25.75
CA LEU A 647 -21.09 -14.75 -26.72
C LEU A 647 -22.38 -15.41 -26.23
N VAL A 648 -23.44 -14.62 -26.12
CA VAL A 648 -24.80 -15.07 -25.84
C VAL A 648 -25.67 -14.75 -27.06
N ILE A 649 -26.48 -15.73 -27.44
CA ILE A 649 -27.43 -15.64 -28.55
C ILE A 649 -28.81 -15.63 -27.92
N ASP A 650 -29.53 -14.52 -28.02
CA ASP A 650 -30.89 -14.43 -27.46
C ASP A 650 -31.84 -15.35 -28.27
N GLY A 651 -32.54 -16.23 -27.55
CA GLY A 651 -33.49 -17.16 -28.14
C GLY A 651 -34.76 -16.44 -28.60
N GLY A 652 -34.93 -16.29 -29.92
CA GLY A 652 -36.20 -15.90 -30.49
C GLY A 652 -37.17 -17.08 -30.50
N ASP A 653 -38.00 -17.21 -29.46
CA ASP A 653 -39.24 -17.98 -29.56
C ASP A 653 -40.18 -17.27 -30.55
N GLY A 654 -39.96 -17.52 -31.85
CA GLY A 654 -40.79 -17.02 -32.94
C GLY A 654 -40.06 -16.13 -33.96
N GLY A 655 -39.24 -16.73 -34.81
CA GLY A 655 -38.98 -16.24 -36.18
C GLY A 655 -38.21 -14.92 -36.37
N GLY A 656 -37.71 -14.27 -35.32
CA GLY A 656 -36.81 -13.12 -35.41
C GLY A 656 -35.34 -13.54 -35.35
N SER A 657 -34.48 -12.91 -36.15
CA SER A 657 -33.01 -13.05 -36.04
C SER A 657 -32.57 -12.63 -34.64
N GLY A 658 -32.24 -13.61 -33.78
CA GLY A 658 -31.73 -13.34 -32.43
C GLY A 658 -30.48 -12.47 -32.49
N GLY A 659 -30.39 -11.48 -31.60
CA GLY A 659 -29.21 -10.63 -31.47
C GLY A 659 -28.04 -11.40 -30.86
N GLU A 660 -26.86 -11.24 -31.44
CA GLU A 660 -25.60 -11.64 -30.81
C GLU A 660 -25.17 -10.55 -29.82
N ARG A 661 -24.93 -10.92 -28.56
CA ARG A 661 -24.42 -10.00 -27.53
C ARG A 661 -23.26 -10.63 -26.77
N TRP A 662 -22.27 -9.83 -26.41
CA TRP A 662 -21.15 -10.24 -25.58
C TRP A 662 -21.40 -9.82 -24.14
N GLU A 663 -21.30 -10.75 -23.20
CA GLU A 663 -21.36 -10.49 -21.76
C GLU A 663 -20.02 -10.76 -21.10
N THR A 664 -19.62 -9.91 -20.16
CA THR A 664 -18.44 -10.16 -19.33
C THR A 664 -18.68 -11.40 -18.47
N PHE A 665 -17.85 -12.42 -18.67
CA PHE A 665 -17.85 -13.65 -17.90
C PHE A 665 -16.83 -13.59 -16.75
N ARG A 666 -15.66 -13.01 -17.00
CA ARG A 666 -14.62 -12.74 -15.99
C ARG A 666 -13.97 -11.39 -16.23
N ASP A 667 -13.40 -10.81 -15.18
CA ASP A 667 -12.47 -9.71 -15.29
C ASP A 667 -11.37 -9.73 -14.20
N ASP A 668 -10.61 -8.65 -14.07
CA ASP A 668 -9.46 -8.58 -13.15
C ASP A 668 -9.83 -8.60 -11.64
N ARG A 669 -11.12 -8.73 -11.33
CA ARG A 669 -11.66 -9.01 -9.99
C ARG A 669 -11.65 -10.52 -9.69
N ASP A 670 -11.65 -11.36 -10.72
CA ASP A 670 -11.71 -12.81 -10.61
C ASP A 670 -10.32 -13.45 -10.55
N TRP A 671 -10.11 -14.34 -9.57
CA TRP A 671 -8.82 -14.99 -9.32
C TRP A 671 -8.25 -15.76 -10.53
N SER A 672 -9.11 -16.26 -11.42
CA SER A 672 -8.74 -17.07 -12.59
C SER A 672 -8.24 -16.24 -13.78
N LEU A 673 -8.40 -14.91 -13.77
CA LEU A 673 -7.90 -14.03 -14.81
C LEU A 673 -6.64 -13.31 -14.34
N VAL A 674 -5.56 -13.44 -15.12
CA VAL A 674 -4.27 -12.81 -14.82
C VAL A 674 -3.93 -11.80 -15.89
N PHE A 675 -3.65 -10.58 -15.47
CA PHE A 675 -3.10 -9.51 -16.29
C PHE A 675 -1.61 -9.36 -15.98
N ARG A 676 -0.75 -9.55 -16.97
CA ARG A 676 0.70 -9.33 -16.86
C ARG A 676 1.16 -8.27 -17.83
N TRP A 677 2.07 -7.44 -17.38
CA TRP A 677 2.69 -6.40 -18.20
C TRP A 677 4.21 -6.56 -18.16
N SER A 678 4.85 -6.37 -19.30
CA SER A 678 6.31 -6.41 -19.40
C SER A 678 6.85 -5.30 -20.30
N ARG A 679 7.94 -4.68 -19.85
CA ARG A 679 8.74 -3.76 -20.69
C ARG A 679 9.53 -4.58 -21.69
N THR A 680 9.39 -4.28 -22.98
CA THR A 680 10.14 -4.96 -24.06
C THR A 680 11.34 -4.15 -24.53
N SER A 681 11.31 -2.82 -24.38
CA SER A 681 12.46 -1.95 -24.64
C SER A 681 12.39 -0.69 -23.79
N GLU A 682 13.43 -0.41 -23.01
CA GLU A 682 13.55 0.85 -22.26
C GLU A 682 13.76 2.04 -23.20
N VAL A 683 14.65 1.89 -24.19
CA VAL A 683 15.02 2.98 -25.13
C VAL A 683 13.84 3.36 -26.04
N LEU A 684 13.12 2.37 -26.57
CA LEU A 684 11.95 2.60 -27.43
C LEU A 684 10.66 2.78 -26.63
N ALA A 685 10.72 2.65 -25.30
CA ALA A 685 9.58 2.67 -24.39
C ALA A 685 8.47 1.68 -24.75
N THR A 686 8.77 0.57 -25.43
CA THR A 686 7.76 -0.42 -25.84
C THR A 686 7.43 -1.41 -24.74
N SER A 687 6.17 -1.83 -24.66
CA SER A 687 5.70 -2.87 -23.73
C SER A 687 4.65 -3.79 -24.33
N GLU A 688 4.39 -4.90 -23.67
CA GLU A 688 3.34 -5.85 -24.00
C GLU A 688 2.51 -6.21 -22.77
N VAL A 689 1.28 -6.66 -23.03
CA VAL A 689 0.37 -7.16 -22.02
C VAL A 689 -0.01 -8.59 -22.37
N GLU A 690 0.19 -9.51 -21.43
CA GLU A 690 -0.28 -10.88 -21.49
C GLU A 690 -1.53 -11.01 -20.63
N ILE A 691 -2.62 -11.50 -21.22
CA ILE A 691 -3.85 -11.87 -20.49
C ILE A 691 -3.94 -13.38 -20.50
N THR A 692 -4.01 -13.99 -19.31
CA THR A 692 -4.15 -15.43 -19.13
C THR A 692 -5.41 -15.76 -18.35
N TRP A 693 -6.31 -16.54 -18.94
CA TRP A 693 -7.45 -17.14 -18.25
C TRP A 693 -7.12 -18.60 -17.87
N GLU A 694 -7.01 -18.85 -16.57
CA GLU A 694 -6.65 -20.13 -15.95
C GLU A 694 -7.93 -20.95 -15.67
N THR A 695 -8.44 -21.65 -16.69
CA THR A 695 -9.72 -22.38 -16.58
C THR A 695 -9.70 -23.58 -15.63
N ASP A 696 -8.52 -24.03 -15.22
CA ASP A 696 -8.30 -25.05 -14.19
C ASP A 696 -8.48 -24.52 -12.76
N ARG A 697 -8.57 -23.19 -12.59
CA ARG A 697 -8.83 -22.52 -11.30
C ARG A 697 -10.26 -22.01 -11.16
N GLU A 698 -11.12 -22.34 -12.11
CA GLU A 698 -12.56 -22.07 -12.03
C GLU A 698 -13.26 -23.10 -11.15
N GLU A 699 -14.38 -22.71 -10.54
CA GLU A 699 -15.21 -23.67 -9.81
C GLU A 699 -15.86 -24.67 -10.79
N ASP A 700 -16.02 -25.91 -10.35
CA ASP A 700 -16.62 -26.98 -11.16
C ASP A 700 -18.00 -26.57 -11.70
N GLY A 701 -18.17 -26.67 -13.02
CA GLY A 701 -19.42 -26.34 -13.70
C GLY A 701 -19.65 -24.87 -13.99
N GLU A 702 -18.76 -23.95 -13.59
CA GLU A 702 -18.91 -22.53 -13.95
C GLU A 702 -18.62 -22.25 -15.43
N VAL A 703 -17.63 -22.95 -16.02
CA VAL A 703 -17.25 -22.76 -17.42
C VAL A 703 -18.13 -23.59 -18.33
N GLN A 704 -19.07 -22.93 -19.00
CA GLN A 704 -19.98 -23.56 -19.96
C GLN A 704 -19.36 -23.60 -21.37
N PRO A 705 -19.64 -24.62 -22.19
CA PRO A 705 -19.28 -24.61 -23.60
C PRO A 705 -19.86 -23.37 -24.31
N GLY A 706 -19.04 -22.69 -25.10
CA GLY A 706 -19.43 -21.45 -25.76
C GLY A 706 -18.28 -20.79 -26.49
N VAL A 707 -18.58 -19.66 -27.14
CA VAL A 707 -17.57 -18.81 -27.76
C VAL A 707 -17.19 -17.73 -26.76
N TYR A 708 -15.88 -17.59 -26.54
CA TYR A 708 -15.31 -16.62 -25.62
C TYR A 708 -14.25 -15.77 -26.34
N ARG A 709 -14.00 -14.56 -25.83
CA ARG A 709 -12.87 -13.72 -26.26
C ARG A 709 -12.17 -13.09 -25.07
N LEU A 710 -10.87 -12.83 -25.24
CA LEU A 710 -10.08 -12.02 -24.30
C LEU A 710 -10.04 -10.59 -24.81
N SER A 711 -10.41 -9.66 -23.93
CA SER A 711 -10.45 -8.23 -24.23
C SER A 711 -9.47 -7.50 -23.33
N LEU A 712 -8.55 -6.77 -23.97
CA LEU A 712 -7.71 -5.79 -23.30
C LEU A 712 -8.39 -4.43 -23.39
N ALA A 713 -8.53 -3.75 -22.27
CA ALA A 713 -8.94 -2.36 -22.29
C ALA A 713 -7.80 -1.48 -22.84
N ALA A 714 -7.71 -1.39 -24.17
CA ALA A 714 -6.71 -0.59 -24.88
C ALA A 714 -7.09 0.90 -24.88
N SER A 715 -6.09 1.75 -24.65
CA SER A 715 -6.24 3.14 -24.28
C SER A 715 -6.60 4.08 -25.45
N ILE A 716 -7.78 3.95 -26.06
CA ILE A 716 -8.33 5.03 -26.90
C ILE A 716 -8.55 6.31 -26.04
N LEU A 717 -8.75 6.15 -24.73
CA LEU A 717 -8.81 7.23 -23.73
C LEU A 717 -7.47 7.96 -23.50
N GLN A 718 -6.31 7.33 -23.77
CA GLN A 718 -5.00 7.98 -23.59
C GLN A 718 -4.79 9.18 -24.52
N PHE A 719 -5.36 9.17 -25.73
CA PHE A 719 -5.30 10.31 -26.64
C PHE A 719 -5.98 11.56 -26.04
N ILE A 720 -7.11 11.33 -25.37
CA ILE A 720 -7.92 12.40 -24.76
C ILE A 720 -7.27 12.87 -23.46
N ASP A 721 -6.79 11.96 -22.62
CA ASP A 721 -6.12 12.29 -21.35
C ASP A 721 -4.78 13.00 -21.57
N VAL A 722 -3.99 12.60 -22.57
CA VAL A 722 -2.76 13.31 -22.96
C VAL A 722 -3.12 14.68 -23.54
N GLY A 723 -4.13 14.78 -24.42
CA GLY A 723 -4.60 16.05 -24.95
C GLY A 723 -5.07 17.03 -23.85
N VAL A 724 -5.76 16.53 -22.83
CA VAL A 724 -6.19 17.31 -21.65
C VAL A 724 -4.97 17.71 -20.80
N LYS A 725 -4.04 16.80 -20.51
CA LYS A 725 -2.82 17.11 -19.75
C LYS A 725 -1.92 18.14 -20.44
N VAL A 726 -1.79 18.10 -21.77
CA VAL A 726 -1.03 19.11 -22.53
C VAL A 726 -1.69 20.49 -22.39
N VAL A 727 -3.02 20.56 -22.45
CA VAL A 727 -3.76 21.83 -22.30
C VAL A 727 -3.66 22.35 -20.86
N SER A 728 -3.86 21.49 -19.86
CA SER A 728 -3.75 21.84 -18.44
C SER A 728 -2.33 22.29 -18.06
N GLY A 729 -1.31 21.56 -18.49
CA GLY A 729 0.10 21.91 -18.29
C GLY A 729 0.49 23.20 -19.01
N SER A 730 -0.05 23.45 -20.21
CA SER A 730 0.14 24.73 -20.91
C SER A 730 -0.51 25.90 -20.17
N VAL A 731 -1.61 25.68 -19.46
CA VAL A 731 -2.30 26.66 -18.60
C VAL A 731 -1.54 26.89 -17.28
N GLU A 732 -0.96 25.86 -16.68
CA GLU A 732 -0.11 25.94 -15.48
C GLU A 732 1.24 26.64 -15.75
N ILE A 733 1.90 26.34 -16.87
CA ILE A 733 3.11 27.07 -17.32
C ILE A 733 2.81 28.57 -17.46
N PHE A 734 1.62 28.88 -17.94
CA PHE A 734 1.16 30.25 -18.19
C PHE A 734 0.69 30.99 -16.94
N SER A 735 0.33 30.27 -15.87
CA SER A 735 -0.04 30.83 -14.56
C SER A 735 1.12 30.84 -13.55
N SER A 736 2.20 30.10 -13.81
CA SER A 736 3.44 30.16 -13.02
C SER A 736 4.29 31.39 -13.43
N ALA A 737 4.61 32.27 -12.48
CA ALA A 737 5.38 33.48 -12.73
C ALA A 737 6.88 33.24 -13.02
N THR A 738 7.35 31.99 -13.01
CA THR A 738 8.80 31.67 -12.99
C THR A 738 9.32 30.80 -14.13
N GLY A 739 8.47 30.36 -15.07
CA GLY A 739 8.91 29.74 -16.33
C GLY A 739 10.10 28.77 -16.19
N THR A 740 9.88 27.64 -15.54
CA THR A 740 10.89 26.58 -15.36
C THR A 740 11.25 25.92 -16.70
N SER A 741 12.54 25.73 -16.98
CA SER A 741 13.00 25.15 -18.26
C SER A 741 12.57 23.70 -18.46
N SER A 742 12.36 22.93 -17.38
CA SER A 742 11.92 21.54 -17.43
C SER A 742 10.52 21.37 -18.02
N LEU A 743 9.57 22.27 -17.71
CA LEU A 743 8.21 22.21 -18.27
C LEU A 743 8.16 22.63 -19.75
N ASN A 744 9.06 23.52 -20.19
CA ASN A 744 9.17 23.88 -21.61
C ASN A 744 9.72 22.72 -22.46
N ASP A 745 10.68 21.95 -21.90
CA ASP A 745 11.21 20.76 -22.56
C ASP A 745 10.15 19.63 -22.61
N GLU A 746 9.32 19.52 -21.57
CA GLU A 746 8.19 18.57 -21.50
C GLU A 746 7.07 18.89 -22.52
N VAL A 747 6.69 20.16 -22.69
CA VAL A 747 5.70 20.58 -23.69
C VAL A 747 6.21 20.42 -25.13
N GLY A 748 7.50 20.67 -25.38
CA GLY A 748 8.13 20.43 -26.68
C GLY A 748 8.15 18.94 -27.07
N LEU A 749 8.35 18.04 -26.09
CA LEU A 749 8.27 16.59 -26.27
C LEU A 749 6.82 16.12 -26.51
N LEU A 750 5.87 16.65 -25.75
CA LEU A 750 4.44 16.34 -25.88
C LEU A 750 3.84 16.80 -27.24
N ALA A 751 4.29 17.94 -27.78
CA ALA A 751 3.91 18.39 -29.13
C ALA A 751 4.43 17.45 -30.24
N GLY A 752 5.61 16.84 -30.02
CA GLY A 752 6.15 15.79 -30.88
C GLY A 752 5.30 14.52 -30.85
N ASP A 753 4.85 14.10 -29.67
CA ASP A 753 3.99 12.92 -29.50
C ASP A 753 2.58 13.13 -30.12
N ILE A 754 2.00 14.33 -30.04
CA ILE A 754 0.75 14.67 -30.74
C ILE A 754 0.89 14.50 -32.27
N THR A 755 2.02 14.90 -32.83
CA THR A 755 2.30 14.79 -34.27
C THR A 755 2.38 13.32 -34.70
N VAL A 756 3.06 12.48 -33.92
CA VAL A 756 3.17 11.03 -34.17
C VAL A 756 1.81 10.34 -34.05
N ILE A 757 1.00 10.71 -33.06
CA ILE A 757 -0.34 10.14 -32.85
C ILE A 757 -1.30 10.59 -33.97
N CYS A 758 -1.18 11.82 -34.48
CA CYS A 758 -1.94 12.30 -35.65
C CYS A 758 -1.62 11.49 -36.92
N ASP A 759 -0.34 11.17 -37.14
CA ASP A 759 0.11 10.33 -38.25
C ASP A 759 -0.35 8.87 -38.11
N GLN A 760 -0.47 8.36 -36.89
CA GLN A 760 -1.01 7.02 -36.61
C GLN A 760 -2.54 6.95 -36.81
N LEU A 761 -3.30 7.96 -36.33
CA LEU A 761 -4.74 8.10 -36.57
C LEU A 761 -5.07 8.23 -38.07
N ARG A 762 -4.17 8.81 -38.86
CA ARG A 762 -4.29 8.90 -40.32
C ARG A 762 -4.31 7.53 -41.00
N ASN A 763 -3.59 6.55 -40.44
CA ASN A 763 -3.34 5.24 -41.04
C ASN A 763 -4.23 4.11 -40.50
N SER A 764 -4.97 4.32 -39.42
CA SER A 764 -5.67 3.26 -38.67
C SER A 764 -7.02 2.75 -39.25
N LEU A 765 -7.49 3.18 -40.43
CA LEU A 765 -8.81 2.75 -40.94
C LEU A 765 -8.87 2.43 -42.44
N ARG A 766 -7.74 2.22 -43.12
CA ARG A 766 -7.76 1.76 -44.52
C ARG A 766 -6.70 0.69 -44.78
N PRO A 767 -7.07 -0.59 -44.92
CA PRO A 767 -6.26 -1.51 -45.72
C PRO A 767 -6.20 -0.90 -47.13
N LYS A 768 -5.00 -0.82 -47.71
CA LYS A 768 -4.86 -0.46 -49.13
C LYS A 768 -5.67 -1.47 -49.96
N GLY A 769 -6.85 -1.06 -50.46
CA GLY A 769 -7.57 -1.79 -51.51
C GLY A 769 -9.02 -2.23 -51.27
N SER A 770 -9.75 -1.79 -50.23
CA SER A 770 -11.18 -2.13 -50.10
C SER A 770 -12.10 -0.92 -50.27
N TYR A 771 -12.86 -0.90 -51.38
CA TYR A 771 -14.02 -0.02 -51.56
C TYR A 771 -15.25 -0.74 -51.01
N ASN A 772 -15.63 -0.50 -49.77
CA ASN A 772 -16.95 -0.85 -49.26
C ASN A 772 -17.50 0.30 -48.39
N VAL A 773 -18.83 0.46 -48.45
CA VAL A 773 -19.60 1.49 -47.75
C VAL A 773 -19.51 1.25 -46.23
N LEU A 774 -19.06 2.26 -45.50
CA LEU A 774 -18.92 2.23 -44.04
C LEU A 774 -20.31 2.02 -43.39
N ASN A 775 -20.39 1.16 -42.38
CA ASN A 775 -21.61 1.01 -41.60
C ASN A 775 -21.83 2.28 -40.71
N LYS A 776 -23.00 2.37 -40.06
CA LYS A 776 -23.38 3.57 -39.27
C LYS A 776 -22.39 3.87 -38.13
N TYR A 777 -21.76 2.85 -37.56
CA TYR A 777 -20.75 2.98 -36.49
C TYR A 777 -19.39 3.40 -37.04
N GLU A 778 -18.96 2.80 -38.15
CA GLU A 778 -17.74 3.18 -38.86
C GLU A 778 -17.80 4.61 -39.42
N THR A 779 -18.98 5.05 -39.85
CA THR A 779 -19.24 6.43 -40.28
C THR A 779 -19.14 7.42 -39.12
N HIS A 780 -19.61 7.04 -37.93
CA HIS A 780 -19.54 7.88 -36.73
C HIS A 780 -18.12 7.95 -36.15
N LEU A 781 -17.41 6.82 -36.11
CA LEU A 781 -15.99 6.75 -35.73
C LEU A 781 -15.09 7.52 -36.71
N GLU A 782 -15.37 7.46 -38.02
CA GLU A 782 -14.66 8.27 -39.02
C GLU A 782 -14.97 9.76 -38.84
N GLY A 783 -16.20 10.11 -38.43
CA GLY A 783 -16.58 11.48 -38.05
C GLY A 783 -15.83 12.01 -36.82
N LEU A 784 -15.72 11.20 -35.78
CA LEU A 784 -14.93 11.51 -34.58
C LEU A 784 -13.44 11.63 -34.90
N ARG A 785 -12.89 10.73 -35.71
CA ARG A 785 -11.50 10.78 -36.21
C ARG A 785 -11.21 12.10 -36.93
N LEU A 786 -12.07 12.49 -37.87
CA LEU A 786 -11.93 13.73 -38.64
C LEU A 786 -11.99 14.96 -37.73
N ARG A 787 -12.88 15.00 -36.73
CA ARG A 787 -12.97 16.12 -35.78
C ARG A 787 -11.76 16.19 -34.84
N SER A 788 -11.29 15.04 -34.34
CA SER A 788 -10.07 14.95 -33.52
C SER A 788 -8.82 15.39 -34.30
N GLN A 789 -8.73 15.05 -35.59
CA GLN A 789 -7.66 15.53 -36.47
C GLN A 789 -7.70 17.04 -36.68
N VAL A 790 -8.88 17.63 -36.86
CA VAL A 790 -9.02 19.08 -37.02
C VAL A 790 -8.58 19.81 -35.75
N VAL A 791 -9.01 19.35 -34.57
CA VAL A 791 -8.63 19.97 -33.29
C VAL A 791 -7.13 19.83 -33.00
N ALA A 792 -6.55 18.66 -33.29
CA ALA A 792 -5.12 18.42 -33.10
C ALA A 792 -4.27 19.25 -34.08
N GLN A 793 -4.68 19.39 -35.34
CA GLN A 793 -3.98 20.23 -36.32
C GLN A 793 -4.09 21.73 -35.97
N GLU A 794 -5.24 22.20 -35.48
CA GLU A 794 -5.40 23.59 -35.00
C GLU A 794 -4.51 23.89 -33.79
N LEU A 795 -4.33 22.93 -32.89
CA LEU A 795 -3.43 23.03 -31.74
C LEU A 795 -1.96 23.07 -32.20
N LEU A 796 -1.57 22.18 -33.12
CA LEU A 796 -0.23 22.14 -33.71
C LEU A 796 0.09 23.42 -34.50
N ASP A 797 -0.84 23.95 -35.30
CA ASP A 797 -0.67 25.18 -36.07
C ASP A 797 -0.53 26.42 -35.17
N LYS A 798 -1.17 26.41 -33.99
CA LYS A 798 -1.03 27.46 -32.98
C LYS A 798 0.29 27.36 -32.22
N LEU A 799 0.73 26.14 -31.90
CA LEU A 799 2.05 25.86 -31.30
C LEU A 799 3.19 26.19 -32.28
N ALA A 800 3.02 25.91 -33.58
CA ALA A 800 3.99 26.23 -34.62
C ALA A 800 4.16 27.74 -34.84
N LYS A 801 3.10 28.54 -34.66
CA LYS A 801 3.18 30.02 -34.69
C LYS A 801 3.96 30.63 -33.51
N LEU A 802 4.28 29.83 -32.49
CA LEU A 802 5.16 30.22 -31.38
C LEU A 802 6.63 29.88 -31.65
N ASN A 803 6.92 29.11 -32.71
CA ASN A 803 8.28 28.70 -33.08
C ASN A 803 8.87 29.69 -34.09
N VAL A 804 10.02 30.30 -33.76
CA VAL A 804 10.71 31.26 -34.63
C VAL A 804 11.84 30.54 -35.35
N ASP A 805 11.62 30.16 -36.61
CA ASP A 805 12.68 29.64 -37.46
C ASP A 805 13.61 30.77 -37.95
N GLY A 806 14.91 30.54 -37.82
CA GLY A 806 15.96 31.27 -38.55
C GLY A 806 16.82 32.26 -37.72
N GLU A 807 18.12 31.90 -37.61
CA GLU A 807 19.30 32.69 -37.21
C GLU A 807 19.73 32.77 -35.72
N LYS A 808 21.03 32.49 -35.51
CA LYS A 808 21.73 32.26 -34.23
C LYS A 808 22.07 33.58 -33.50
N GLY A 809 21.65 33.73 -32.23
CA GLY A 809 22.16 34.77 -31.33
C GLY A 809 21.44 34.94 -29.97
N MET A 810 22.21 35.03 -28.88
CA MET A 810 21.77 35.06 -27.47
C MET A 810 20.90 36.29 -27.07
N LEU A 811 20.97 37.40 -27.83
CA LEU A 811 20.24 38.64 -27.50
C LEU A 811 18.77 38.69 -27.98
N LYS A 812 18.23 37.64 -28.62
CA LYS A 812 16.81 37.60 -29.04
C LYS A 812 15.86 37.00 -27.98
N ARG A 813 16.37 36.19 -27.04
CA ARG A 813 15.57 35.42 -26.05
C ARG A 813 14.66 36.28 -25.17
N VAL A 814 15.03 37.53 -24.89
CA VAL A 814 14.23 38.44 -24.04
C VAL A 814 13.19 39.23 -24.85
N LYS A 815 13.41 39.45 -26.16
CA LYS A 815 12.43 40.13 -27.03
C LYS A 815 11.39 39.18 -27.65
N SER A 816 11.67 37.88 -27.76
CA SER A 816 10.69 36.87 -28.22
C SER A 816 9.64 36.55 -27.15
N VAL A 817 10.01 36.50 -25.87
CA VAL A 817 9.10 36.25 -24.73
C VAL A 817 8.07 37.39 -24.57
N GLY A 818 8.50 38.65 -24.72
CA GLY A 818 7.60 39.81 -24.62
C GLY A 818 6.60 39.94 -25.77
N MET A 819 6.89 39.39 -26.96
CA MET A 819 5.97 39.37 -28.09
C MET A 819 5.02 38.17 -28.02
N ALA A 820 5.49 37.01 -27.49
CA ALA A 820 4.66 35.85 -27.19
C ALA A 820 3.62 36.14 -26.08
N LEU A 821 4.00 36.87 -25.01
CA LEU A 821 3.08 37.30 -23.96
C LEU A 821 1.93 38.18 -24.48
N LYS A 822 2.19 39.06 -25.46
CA LYS A 822 1.19 39.99 -26.03
C LYS A 822 0.21 39.33 -27.00
N ILE A 823 0.60 38.21 -27.62
CA ILE A 823 -0.23 37.46 -28.57
C ILE A 823 -1.14 36.48 -27.81
N VAL A 824 -0.65 35.83 -26.74
CA VAL A 824 -1.42 34.88 -25.94
C VAL A 824 -2.48 35.56 -25.07
N LEU A 825 -2.21 36.75 -24.52
CA LEU A 825 -3.22 37.60 -23.85
C LEU A 825 -4.38 37.99 -24.78
N LYS A 826 -4.20 37.93 -26.10
CA LYS A 826 -5.21 38.28 -27.11
C LYS A 826 -6.10 37.10 -27.53
N ASP A 827 -5.72 35.86 -27.21
CA ASP A 827 -6.32 34.63 -27.75
C ASP A 827 -6.81 33.63 -26.67
N LYS A 828 -6.79 34.02 -25.37
CA LYS A 828 -7.25 33.19 -24.21
C LYS A 828 -8.62 32.53 -24.43
N GLY A 829 -9.60 33.29 -24.93
CA GLY A 829 -10.94 32.76 -25.19
C GLY A 829 -11.00 31.64 -26.24
N LYS A 830 -10.03 31.58 -27.17
CA LYS A 830 -9.95 30.53 -28.18
C LYS A 830 -9.25 29.27 -27.68
N ILE A 831 -8.41 29.38 -26.65
CA ILE A 831 -7.79 28.24 -25.97
C ILE A 831 -8.84 27.54 -25.08
N ASP A 832 -9.64 28.31 -24.35
CA ASP A 832 -10.80 27.79 -23.61
C ASP A 832 -11.82 27.12 -24.56
N GLU A 833 -11.97 27.61 -25.79
CA GLU A 833 -12.82 27.01 -26.81
C GLU A 833 -12.27 25.68 -27.35
N LEU A 834 -10.96 25.56 -27.54
CA LEU A 834 -10.30 24.30 -27.88
C LEU A 834 -10.41 23.27 -26.75
N GLN A 835 -10.25 23.71 -25.50
CA GLN A 835 -10.44 22.87 -24.32
C GLN A 835 -11.89 22.37 -24.21
N LYS A 836 -12.88 23.25 -24.42
CA LYS A 836 -14.30 22.87 -24.47
C LYS A 836 -14.60 21.89 -25.61
N ARG A 837 -13.97 22.03 -26.77
CA ARG A 837 -14.14 21.09 -27.90
C ARG A 837 -13.48 19.74 -27.64
N LEU A 838 -12.33 19.71 -26.96
CA LEU A 838 -11.69 18.47 -26.50
C LEU A 838 -12.54 17.76 -25.45
N TYR A 839 -13.10 18.49 -24.48
CA TYR A 839 -14.05 17.93 -23.52
C TYR A 839 -15.35 17.50 -24.19
N ALA A 840 -15.87 18.20 -25.19
CA ALA A 840 -17.05 17.76 -25.92
C ALA A 840 -16.81 16.46 -26.71
N ILE A 841 -15.61 16.27 -27.27
CA ILE A 841 -15.22 15.00 -27.93
C ILE A 841 -15.05 13.89 -26.90
N ARG A 842 -14.46 14.18 -25.72
CA ARG A 842 -14.39 13.24 -24.58
C ARG A 842 -15.78 12.82 -24.14
N ASP A 843 -16.65 13.79 -23.90
CA ASP A 843 -18.00 13.57 -23.39
C ASP A 843 -18.87 12.87 -24.45
N GLU A 844 -18.65 13.07 -25.76
CA GLU A 844 -19.30 12.30 -26.84
C GLU A 844 -18.78 10.85 -26.86
N LEU A 845 -17.48 10.62 -26.72
CA LEU A 845 -16.87 9.28 -26.66
C LEU A 845 -17.30 8.49 -25.42
N GLU A 846 -17.32 9.15 -24.25
CA GLU A 846 -17.84 8.63 -22.99
C GLU A 846 -19.35 8.41 -23.10
N SER A 847 -20.10 9.32 -23.73
CA SER A 847 -21.56 9.14 -23.91
C SER A 847 -21.91 7.95 -24.76
N HIS A 848 -21.12 7.56 -25.76
CA HIS A 848 -21.43 6.40 -26.62
C HIS A 848 -21.11 5.06 -25.96
N VAL A 849 -20.13 5.01 -25.04
CA VAL A 849 -19.92 3.87 -24.11
C VAL A 849 -20.99 3.86 -23.01
N VAL A 850 -21.42 5.03 -22.57
CA VAL A 850 -22.44 5.21 -21.54
C VAL A 850 -23.86 5.03 -22.09
N ILE A 851 -24.17 5.22 -23.38
CA ILE A 851 -25.54 5.09 -23.93
C ILE A 851 -26.08 3.66 -23.78
N ASP A 852 -25.21 2.64 -23.80
CA ASP A 852 -25.59 1.25 -23.52
C ASP A 852 -25.85 1.00 -22.02
N MET A 853 -25.19 1.72 -21.11
CA MET A 853 -25.52 1.73 -19.67
C MET A 853 -26.69 2.67 -19.33
N ARG A 854 -26.87 3.77 -20.07
CA ARG A 854 -27.88 4.83 -19.86
C ARG A 854 -29.25 4.42 -20.38
N ASN A 855 -29.37 3.61 -21.42
CA ASN A 855 -30.69 3.14 -21.84
C ASN A 855 -31.33 2.23 -20.78
N SER A 856 -30.52 1.56 -19.96
CA SER A 856 -30.98 0.76 -18.81
C SER A 856 -31.30 1.62 -17.57
N ILE A 857 -30.63 2.77 -17.38
CA ILE A 857 -30.78 3.65 -16.21
C ILE A 857 -31.80 4.79 -16.43
N ASN A 858 -31.90 5.34 -17.65
CA ASN A 858 -32.79 6.47 -17.98
C ASN A 858 -34.28 6.10 -17.90
N ILE A 859 -34.63 4.82 -18.03
CA ILE A 859 -36.02 4.36 -17.82
C ILE A 859 -36.43 4.53 -16.35
N VAL A 860 -35.48 4.51 -15.41
CA VAL A 860 -35.73 4.64 -13.96
C VAL A 860 -35.64 6.09 -13.48
N MET A 861 -34.72 6.90 -14.04
CA MET A 861 -34.46 8.27 -13.56
C MET A 861 -35.44 9.34 -14.07
N VAL A 862 -36.14 9.11 -15.19
CA VAL A 862 -37.13 10.08 -15.71
C VAL A 862 -38.33 10.24 -14.76
N ALA A 863 -38.52 9.33 -13.79
CA ALA A 863 -39.55 9.45 -12.76
C ALA A 863 -39.22 10.42 -11.60
N GLN A 864 -38.00 10.96 -11.49
CA GLN A 864 -37.55 11.77 -10.34
C GLN A 864 -37.15 13.22 -10.66
N SER A 865 -37.19 13.63 -11.94
CA SER A 865 -36.66 14.90 -12.43
C SER A 865 -37.54 16.13 -12.15
N GLU A 866 -38.81 16.00 -11.74
CA GLU A 866 -39.70 17.16 -11.58
C GLU A 866 -39.54 17.93 -10.26
N GLN A 867 -38.71 17.47 -9.31
CA GLN A 867 -38.53 18.13 -8.00
C GLN A 867 -37.26 18.99 -7.83
N TYR A 868 -36.29 18.96 -8.76
CA TYR A 868 -34.98 19.59 -8.57
C TYR A 868 -34.84 21.04 -9.06
N SER A 869 -35.83 21.57 -9.78
CA SER A 869 -35.76 22.93 -10.35
C SER A 869 -35.75 24.06 -9.31
N HIS A 870 -36.19 23.79 -8.07
CA HIS A 870 -36.21 24.77 -6.98
C HIS A 870 -34.85 24.88 -6.24
N LEU A 871 -33.99 23.86 -6.34
CA LEU A 871 -32.69 23.84 -5.65
C LEU A 871 -31.63 24.67 -6.40
N ASP A 872 -31.71 24.69 -7.73
CA ASP A 872 -30.80 25.42 -8.61
C ASP A 872 -30.89 26.95 -8.46
N ASP A 873 -32.10 27.47 -8.22
CA ASP A 873 -32.33 28.91 -8.03
C ASP A 873 -31.81 29.41 -6.67
N LEU A 874 -31.70 28.51 -5.68
CA LEU A 874 -31.13 28.80 -4.36
C LEU A 874 -29.59 28.83 -4.39
N ASN A 875 -28.98 27.86 -5.08
CA ASN A 875 -27.53 27.77 -5.23
C ASN A 875 -26.94 28.95 -6.00
N LYS A 876 -27.65 29.45 -7.01
CA LYS A 876 -27.20 30.60 -7.81
C LYS A 876 -27.08 31.89 -6.99
N LYS A 877 -28.02 32.13 -6.08
CA LYS A 877 -28.02 33.30 -5.18
C LYS A 877 -26.90 33.23 -4.13
N MET A 878 -26.50 32.01 -3.73
CA MET A 878 -25.42 31.80 -2.76
C MET A 878 -24.03 32.00 -3.37
N ILE A 879 -23.85 31.64 -4.64
CA ILE A 879 -22.61 31.86 -5.40
C ILE A 879 -22.33 33.35 -5.63
N GLU A 880 -23.38 34.14 -5.92
CA GLU A 880 -23.25 35.59 -6.10
C GLU A 880 -22.77 36.29 -4.80
N ALA A 881 -23.29 35.88 -3.64
CA ALA A 881 -22.88 36.42 -2.34
C ALA A 881 -21.43 36.03 -1.94
N LEU A 882 -20.97 34.83 -2.31
CA LEU A 882 -19.60 34.37 -2.06
C LEU A 882 -18.57 35.08 -2.95
N SER A 883 -18.96 35.42 -4.19
CA SER A 883 -18.08 36.13 -5.13
C SER A 883 -17.74 37.55 -4.63
N GLU A 884 -18.70 38.25 -4.04
CA GLU A 884 -18.48 39.61 -3.48
C GLU A 884 -17.57 39.58 -2.22
N ALA A 885 -17.67 38.52 -1.40
CA ALA A 885 -16.80 38.34 -0.23
C ALA A 885 -15.33 38.01 -0.61
N PHE A 886 -15.13 37.30 -1.73
CA PHE A 886 -13.80 36.92 -2.21
C PHE A 886 -13.00 38.10 -2.77
N GLU A 887 -13.65 39.03 -3.48
CA GLU A 887 -12.99 40.23 -4.03
C GLU A 887 -12.44 41.16 -2.92
N SER A 888 -13.12 41.24 -1.78
CA SER A 888 -12.67 42.02 -0.61
C SER A 888 -11.46 41.41 0.11
N ASN A 889 -11.24 40.09 0.02
CA ASN A 889 -10.12 39.42 0.69
C ASN A 889 -8.85 39.39 -0.18
N ASN A 890 -8.99 39.31 -1.51
CA ASN A 890 -7.84 39.31 -2.43
C ASN A 890 -7.00 40.60 -2.33
N THR A 891 -7.63 41.75 -2.10
CA THR A 891 -6.91 43.03 -1.94
C THR A 891 -6.05 43.09 -0.66
N ARG A 892 -6.37 42.30 0.38
CA ARG A 892 -5.54 42.18 1.59
C ARG A 892 -4.38 41.22 1.42
N VAL A 893 -4.56 40.15 0.65
CA VAL A 893 -3.53 39.14 0.38
C VAL A 893 -2.42 39.70 -0.51
N ASP A 894 -2.76 40.52 -1.53
CA ASP A 894 -1.77 41.15 -2.41
C ASP A 894 -0.78 42.07 -1.67
N VAL A 895 -1.26 42.78 -0.63
CA VAL A 895 -0.41 43.66 0.19
C VAL A 895 0.57 42.84 1.05
N ILE A 896 0.15 41.67 1.54
CA ILE A 896 0.99 40.76 2.33
C ILE A 896 2.02 40.05 1.45
N LEU A 897 1.61 39.62 0.25
CA LEU A 897 2.50 38.98 -0.73
C LEU A 897 3.61 39.93 -1.18
N GLN A 898 3.31 41.19 -1.46
CA GLN A 898 4.33 42.20 -1.80
C GLN A 898 5.34 42.47 -0.68
N ALA A 899 4.96 42.26 0.59
CA ALA A 899 5.87 42.37 1.73
C ALA A 899 6.77 41.13 1.85
N TYR A 900 6.25 39.96 1.54
CA TYR A 900 7.00 38.69 1.53
C TYR A 900 7.98 38.60 0.36
N GLU A 901 7.59 39.01 -0.85
CA GLU A 901 8.46 39.01 -2.04
C GLU A 901 9.73 39.85 -1.85
N ARG A 902 9.62 40.99 -1.15
CA ARG A 902 10.78 41.83 -0.82
C ARG A 902 11.74 41.14 0.16
N LYS A 903 11.23 40.40 1.13
CA LYS A 903 12.06 39.61 2.07
C LYS A 903 12.75 38.45 1.37
N VAL A 904 12.03 37.73 0.50
CA VAL A 904 12.56 36.59 -0.25
C VAL A 904 13.65 37.04 -1.23
N SER A 905 13.47 38.17 -1.92
CA SER A 905 14.49 38.75 -2.80
C SER A 905 15.77 39.12 -2.06
N GLY A 906 15.65 39.68 -0.85
CA GLY A 906 16.80 39.98 0.01
C GLY A 906 17.56 38.72 0.45
N LEU A 907 16.85 37.65 0.80
CA LEU A 907 17.44 36.37 1.18
C LEU A 907 18.16 35.70 -0.01
N HIS A 908 17.57 35.78 -1.20
CA HIS A 908 18.12 35.22 -2.42
C HIS A 908 19.47 35.86 -2.81
N GLU A 909 19.59 37.18 -2.62
CA GLU A 909 20.83 37.90 -2.90
C GLU A 909 21.96 37.54 -1.92
N VAL A 910 21.62 37.31 -0.64
CA VAL A 910 22.57 36.80 0.37
C VAL A 910 23.01 35.37 0.04
N MET A 911 22.07 34.51 -0.32
CA MET A 911 22.34 33.11 -0.72
C MET A 911 23.26 33.04 -1.94
N LYS A 912 23.03 33.90 -2.95
CA LYS A 912 23.85 33.97 -4.16
C LYS A 912 25.28 34.42 -3.86
N LYS A 913 25.46 35.32 -2.89
CA LYS A 913 26.78 35.78 -2.42
C LYS A 913 27.54 34.66 -1.71
N LEU A 914 26.87 33.91 -0.82
CA LEU A 914 27.42 32.74 -0.12
C LEU A 914 27.79 31.61 -1.08
N MET A 915 26.93 31.30 -2.05
CA MET A 915 27.22 30.28 -3.07
C MET A 915 28.42 30.67 -3.95
N SER A 916 28.54 31.95 -4.32
CA SER A 916 29.70 32.44 -5.07
C SER A 916 31.00 32.37 -4.25
N GLN A 917 30.96 32.64 -2.94
CA GLN A 917 32.12 32.46 -2.07
C GLN A 917 32.51 30.99 -1.94
N ASN A 918 31.54 30.10 -1.70
CA ASN A 918 31.77 28.67 -1.57
C ASN A 918 32.31 28.05 -2.87
N GLN A 919 31.81 28.50 -4.03
CA GLN A 919 32.32 28.03 -5.33
C GLN A 919 33.77 28.47 -5.58
N LYS A 920 34.16 29.67 -5.14
CA LYS A 920 35.55 30.16 -5.23
C LYS A 920 36.48 29.39 -4.28
N GLU A 921 36.04 29.09 -3.06
CA GLU A 921 36.80 28.24 -2.14
C GLU A 921 36.99 26.84 -2.71
N HIS A 922 35.93 26.23 -3.27
CA HIS A 922 36.03 24.92 -3.92
C HIS A 922 36.96 24.90 -5.14
N GLU A 923 36.98 25.96 -5.96
CA GLU A 923 37.95 26.07 -7.06
C GLU A 923 39.38 26.22 -6.55
N HIS A 924 39.59 26.99 -5.48
CA HIS A 924 40.90 27.14 -4.86
C HIS A 924 41.41 25.80 -4.32
N THR A 925 40.60 25.09 -3.53
CA THR A 925 40.94 23.76 -3.01
C THR A 925 41.18 22.74 -4.11
N ARG A 926 40.40 22.78 -5.21
CA ARG A 926 40.60 21.87 -6.34
C ARG A 926 41.93 22.12 -7.06
N ASN A 927 42.34 23.38 -7.20
CA ASN A 927 43.62 23.72 -7.81
C ASN A 927 44.80 23.29 -6.92
N GLU A 928 44.70 23.49 -5.60
CA GLU A 928 45.72 23.01 -4.65
C GLU A 928 45.85 21.48 -4.66
N LEU A 929 44.72 20.76 -4.71
CA LEU A 929 44.72 19.30 -4.84
C LEU A 929 45.34 18.81 -6.15
N GLN A 930 45.14 19.55 -7.23
CA GLN A 930 45.71 19.21 -8.54
C GLN A 930 47.23 19.46 -8.56
N GLU A 931 47.70 20.58 -8.01
CA GLU A 931 49.15 20.83 -7.85
C GLU A 931 49.80 19.78 -6.94
N PHE A 932 49.15 19.43 -5.83
CA PHE A 932 49.65 18.38 -4.93
C PHE A 932 49.72 17.02 -5.62
N LYS A 933 48.70 16.67 -6.41
CA LYS A 933 48.66 15.43 -7.19
C LYS A 933 49.80 15.40 -8.21
N ASP A 934 50.04 16.49 -8.93
CA ASP A 934 51.07 16.55 -9.96
C ASP A 934 52.49 16.50 -9.35
N ASP A 935 52.71 17.14 -8.18
CA ASP A 935 53.96 17.01 -7.44
C ASP A 935 54.17 15.58 -6.91
N LEU A 936 53.13 14.94 -6.38
CA LEU A 936 53.19 13.56 -5.92
C LEU A 936 53.54 12.60 -7.06
N VAL A 937 52.92 12.77 -8.23
CA VAL A 937 53.22 11.95 -9.42
C VAL A 937 54.67 12.16 -9.88
N ARG A 938 55.19 13.39 -9.82
CA ARG A 938 56.60 13.68 -10.13
C ARG A 938 57.53 12.98 -9.15
N GLN A 939 57.29 13.09 -7.84
CA GLN A 939 58.10 12.43 -6.81
C GLN A 939 58.07 10.90 -6.94
N ILE A 940 56.93 10.32 -7.31
CA ILE A 940 56.80 8.87 -7.57
C ILE A 940 57.67 8.47 -8.76
N ARG A 941 57.59 9.18 -9.90
CA ARG A 941 58.41 8.87 -11.09
C ARG A 941 59.90 8.98 -10.83
N GLU A 942 60.34 9.99 -10.08
CA GLU A 942 61.74 10.14 -9.69
C GLU A 942 62.22 8.99 -8.79
N ARG A 943 61.40 8.57 -7.83
CA ARG A 943 61.70 7.40 -6.99
C ARG A 943 61.71 6.11 -7.79
N GLU A 944 60.77 5.90 -8.70
CA GLU A 944 60.75 4.71 -9.58
C GLU A 944 62.00 4.63 -10.46
N ALA A 945 62.45 5.75 -11.03
CA ALA A 945 63.70 5.81 -11.80
C ALA A 945 64.93 5.47 -10.94
N TYR A 946 64.98 5.98 -9.70
CA TYR A 946 66.04 5.64 -8.75
C TYR A 946 66.01 4.15 -8.37
N PHE A 947 64.83 3.60 -8.06
CA PHE A 947 64.68 2.18 -7.73
C PHE A 947 65.05 1.27 -8.90
N TYR A 948 64.68 1.64 -10.13
CA TYR A 948 65.05 0.89 -11.33
C TYR A 948 66.58 0.85 -11.54
N GLN A 949 67.27 1.98 -11.34
CA GLN A 949 68.74 2.01 -11.38
C GLN A 949 69.39 1.17 -10.27
N GLN A 950 68.86 1.22 -9.05
CA GLN A 950 69.37 0.41 -7.94
C GLN A 950 69.12 -1.09 -8.19
N GLN A 951 67.97 -1.46 -8.73
CA GLN A 951 67.62 -2.83 -9.05
C GLN A 951 68.54 -3.40 -10.14
N GLN A 952 68.91 -2.61 -11.15
CA GLN A 952 69.90 -3.05 -12.14
C GLN A 952 71.29 -3.27 -11.53
N LYS A 953 71.74 -2.37 -10.64
CA LYS A 953 73.01 -2.54 -9.91
C LYS A 953 73.00 -3.77 -8.99
N LEU A 954 71.87 -4.03 -8.32
CA LEU A 954 71.66 -5.19 -7.47
C LEU A 954 71.63 -6.49 -8.29
N ASN A 955 70.97 -6.52 -9.45
CA ASN A 955 70.95 -7.70 -10.33
C ASN A 955 72.34 -8.06 -10.86
N LEU A 956 73.17 -7.07 -11.22
CA LEU A 956 74.56 -7.29 -11.61
C LEU A 956 75.42 -7.84 -10.47
N LYS A 957 75.21 -7.36 -9.23
CA LYS A 957 75.86 -7.93 -8.03
C LYS A 957 75.36 -9.36 -7.72
N TRP A 958 74.07 -9.62 -7.93
CA TRP A 958 73.44 -10.92 -7.67
C TRP A 958 73.98 -12.02 -8.60
N GLN A 959 74.25 -11.69 -9.86
CA GLN A 959 74.83 -12.62 -10.83
C GLN A 959 76.27 -13.05 -10.50
N ASN A 960 77.01 -12.25 -9.71
CA ASN A 960 78.40 -12.52 -9.33
C ASN A 960 78.58 -13.19 -7.95
N LEU A 961 77.50 -13.46 -7.21
CA LEU A 961 77.57 -14.12 -5.90
C LEU A 961 77.57 -15.65 -6.02
N GLY A 962 78.28 -16.35 -5.12
CA GLY A 962 78.28 -17.81 -5.07
C GLY A 962 76.96 -18.40 -4.58
N GLU A 963 76.66 -19.66 -4.94
CA GLU A 963 75.36 -20.31 -4.68
C GLU A 963 74.98 -20.38 -3.18
N LYS A 964 75.98 -20.41 -2.30
CA LYS A 964 75.80 -20.40 -0.84
C LYS A 964 75.41 -19.03 -0.28
N GLU A 965 75.98 -17.94 -0.81
CA GLU A 965 75.67 -16.56 -0.40
C GLU A 965 74.30 -16.09 -0.89
N ARG A 966 73.85 -16.58 -2.06
CA ARG A 966 72.49 -16.29 -2.57
C ARG A 966 71.40 -16.88 -1.68
N LYS A 967 71.63 -18.07 -1.10
CA LYS A 967 70.67 -18.72 -0.18
C LYS A 967 70.53 -17.98 1.15
N ASP A 968 71.63 -17.47 1.72
CA ASP A 968 71.60 -16.71 2.98
C ASP A 968 70.99 -15.31 2.82
N LEU A 969 71.23 -14.63 1.69
CA LEU A 969 70.60 -13.33 1.38
C LEU A 969 69.09 -13.44 1.10
N THR A 970 68.64 -14.52 0.46
CA THR A 970 67.21 -14.76 0.19
C THR A 970 66.43 -14.98 1.49
N LYS A 971 67.06 -15.59 2.50
CA LYS A 971 66.47 -15.78 3.84
C LYS A 971 66.34 -14.45 4.61
N MET A 972 67.35 -13.56 4.55
CA MET A 972 67.28 -12.21 5.12
C MET A 972 66.29 -11.27 4.40
N GLN A 973 66.09 -11.44 3.09
CA GLN A 973 65.21 -10.60 2.29
C GLN A 973 63.73 -10.85 2.60
N ASN A 974 63.35 -12.10 2.87
CA ASN A 974 61.97 -12.46 3.24
C ASN A 974 61.55 -11.94 4.62
N GLU A 975 62.48 -11.82 5.58
CA GLU A 975 62.19 -11.25 6.90
C GLU A 975 62.09 -9.71 6.87
N ARG A 976 62.86 -9.03 6.02
CA ARG A 976 62.82 -7.55 5.87
C ARG A 976 61.66 -7.03 5.04
N VAL A 977 61.19 -7.79 4.04
CA VAL A 977 60.02 -7.40 3.22
C VAL A 977 58.74 -7.41 4.05
N LEU A 978 58.63 -8.28 5.06
CA LEU A 978 57.49 -8.31 5.98
C LEU A 978 57.45 -7.07 6.92
N ASP A 979 58.61 -6.61 7.42
CA ASP A 979 58.72 -5.40 8.24
C ASP A 979 58.44 -4.11 7.44
N ILE A 980 58.92 -4.04 6.19
CA ILE A 980 58.70 -2.87 5.32
C ILE A 980 57.25 -2.77 4.86
N SER A 981 56.59 -3.88 4.49
CA SER A 981 55.18 -3.87 4.11
C SER A 981 54.27 -3.45 5.27
N THR A 982 54.60 -3.85 6.50
CA THR A 982 53.84 -3.45 7.70
C THR A 982 53.99 -1.95 7.99
N LYS A 983 55.20 -1.39 7.80
CA LYS A 983 55.46 0.05 7.96
C LYS A 983 54.87 0.89 6.82
N LEU A 984 54.84 0.39 5.59
CA LEU A 984 54.20 1.07 4.46
C LEU A 984 52.68 1.12 4.62
N TYR A 985 52.07 0.03 5.11
CA TYR A 985 50.64 -0.02 5.39
C TYR A 985 50.25 0.96 6.51
N ALA A 986 51.06 1.06 7.57
CA ALA A 986 50.86 2.06 8.63
C ALA A 986 51.00 3.51 8.14
N LEU A 987 51.96 3.79 7.24
CA LEU A 987 52.18 5.13 6.69
C LEU A 987 51.06 5.55 5.72
N VAL A 988 50.53 4.61 4.94
CA VAL A 988 49.38 4.84 4.04
C VAL A 988 48.10 5.06 4.84
N CYS A 989 47.87 4.28 5.91
CA CYS A 989 46.72 4.52 6.80
C CYS A 989 46.80 5.86 7.53
N TYR A 990 48.00 6.30 7.95
CA TYR A 990 48.19 7.60 8.60
C TYR A 990 47.92 8.77 7.65
N LYS A 991 48.36 8.69 6.38
CA LYS A 991 48.15 9.74 5.37
C LYS A 991 46.78 9.76 4.69
N ILE A 992 45.97 8.71 4.84
CA ILE A 992 44.56 8.71 4.45
C ILE A 992 43.68 9.30 5.57
N HIS A 993 44.22 9.37 6.80
CA HIS A 993 43.53 9.88 7.99
C HIS A 993 43.74 11.39 8.23
N GLU A 994 44.89 11.92 7.82
CA GLU A 994 45.15 13.37 7.61
C GLU A 994 44.46 13.86 6.32
#